data_AF-A0AAV2I8Y5-F1
#
_entry.id   AF-A0AAV2I8Y5-F1
#
_cell.length_a   1.000
_cell.length_b   1.000
_cell.length_c   1.000
_cell.angle_alpha   90.00
_cell.angle_beta   90.00
_cell.angle_gamma   90.00
#
_symmetry.space_group_name_H-M   'P 1'
#
loop_
_entity.id
_entity.type
_entity.pdbx_description
1 polymer ?
#
loop_
_entity_poly.entity_id
_entity_poly.type
_entity_poly.pdbx_seq_one_letter_code
_entity_poly.pdbx_strand_id
1 'polypeptide(L)'
;MTGQLTLSDTRYLMSPTKQGHRSRFQHSSVKHSILKNGKKADIYRLHKLTRPARLHDTLLNTPMFSRQESLPRRRRQSSNDYFVDIVAVVDFKAYSRFLFKAGTRASAFQMIQEKYAHVFNEIDIMYGSINSPNFRIHVRLVKIVVSETAQTSTFTESVRISNSHLDQVDGDKAIANIRAYITGAGHNTVMPSDHVMVFTGYDMARVLENGTNYAGIAGCSYTGFACTYDGWSSSLIQDLGNYDCIAPAAHELGHSLSADHDGEDNSCPPSDQYIMTAKQDHVSNAVDRLHPWQFSTCSIAYFTNYTQKLMKTAQGVACLTKSLIVTGNIPDVSNHLLGQEILPDQQCKLLNGQESQYCRGLSNGVGILSDICSNMACTDPDDDSSCFLETALYGTSCGSGKVCIEGSCVVHIGAPAVDETCVFGDSEGIIENGMTCGQLMQSEPGYCYNEWYRGHCCASCKSVYKAGECAYGDLVGAKVNGMSCHEAITSHNSYCYTDWVRKDCCGSCRTVERNIRGCEYGDHYTSGCKIEDCLTYTNMTGCCDTCNYDPDVCIDHNVLVNKMSCYTAAIIKPSMCSDPYVDHYCCATCRAVRSESLGSCVDVPGSSFGGRTCSSIINTNFTACYDKDVMTSCCGSCKQHIGYYCDDVSSVTILDQHCAPFINAHSDACYQDDPSKYCCKSCLAYTILERGP
;
A
#
# COMPACT_ATOMS: atom_id res chain seq x y z
N MET A 1 0.34 -24.86 25.61
CA MET A 1 0.04 -23.44 25.89
C MET A 1 1.35 -22.72 26.10
N THR A 2 1.61 -21.69 25.30
CA THR A 2 2.69 -20.72 25.53
C THR A 2 2.22 -19.73 26.58
N GLY A 3 3.02 -19.51 27.61
CA GLY A 3 2.73 -18.56 28.69
C GLY A 3 3.93 -17.67 28.97
N GLN A 4 3.68 -16.50 29.55
CA GLN A 4 4.73 -15.58 30.02
C GLN A 4 4.86 -15.66 31.54
N LEU A 5 6.10 -15.60 32.03
CA LEU A 5 6.42 -15.58 33.46
C LEU A 5 7.38 -14.41 33.73
N THR A 6 7.07 -13.60 34.73
CA THR A 6 7.95 -12.52 35.20
C THR A 6 8.57 -12.92 36.53
N LEU A 7 9.90 -12.87 36.62
CA LEU A 7 10.66 -13.10 37.85
C LEU A 7 11.68 -11.98 38.00
N SER A 8 11.61 -11.23 39.11
CA SER A 8 12.55 -10.14 39.45
C SER A 8 12.84 -9.21 38.26
N ASP A 9 11.77 -8.59 37.72
CA ASP A 9 11.78 -7.63 36.61
C ASP A 9 12.31 -8.15 35.26
N THR A 10 12.49 -9.47 35.13
CA THR A 10 12.86 -10.10 33.87
C THR A 10 11.70 -10.97 33.35
N ARG A 11 11.25 -10.71 32.11
CA ARG A 11 10.23 -11.52 31.45
C ARG A 11 10.86 -12.74 30.76
N TYR A 12 10.23 -13.90 30.94
CA TYR A 12 10.63 -15.15 30.30
C TYR A 12 9.49 -15.73 29.49
N LEU A 13 9.82 -16.25 28.31
CA LEU A 13 8.89 -16.98 27.47
C LEU A 13 9.01 -18.48 27.75
N MET A 14 7.89 -19.13 28.09
CA MET A 14 7.86 -20.56 28.38
C MET A 14 7.52 -21.36 27.12
N SER A 15 8.43 -22.26 26.73
CA SER A 15 8.20 -23.22 25.62
C SER A 15 8.19 -24.67 26.11
N PRO A 16 7.25 -25.53 25.67
CA PRO A 16 7.24 -26.95 26.03
C PRO A 16 8.44 -27.67 25.41
N THR A 17 9.14 -28.50 26.19
CA THR A 17 10.19 -29.37 25.63
C THR A 17 9.58 -30.63 25.01
N LYS A 18 9.77 -30.85 23.70
CA LYS A 18 9.48 -32.17 23.08
C LYS A 18 10.52 -33.17 23.59
N GLN A 19 10.08 -34.26 24.22
CA GLN A 19 10.96 -35.37 24.58
C GLN A 19 11.52 -36.00 23.29
N GLY A 20 12.83 -35.85 23.07
CA GLY A 20 13.53 -36.50 21.96
C GLY A 20 15.02 -36.19 21.97
N HIS A 21 15.81 -37.21 22.26
CA HIS A 21 17.27 -37.32 22.15
C HIS A 21 18.18 -36.60 23.17
N ARG A 22 18.91 -37.45 23.91
CA ARG A 22 20.13 -37.12 24.65
C ARG A 22 21.19 -36.57 23.68
N SER A 23 21.60 -35.31 23.85
CA SER A 23 22.95 -34.87 23.49
C SER A 23 23.54 -34.07 24.65
N ARG A 24 24.83 -34.31 24.88
CA ARG A 24 25.60 -33.98 26.08
C ARG A 24 26.46 -32.77 25.74
N PHE A 25 26.10 -31.56 26.15
CA PHE A 25 27.02 -30.41 26.13
C PHE A 25 26.79 -29.45 27.31
N GLN A 26 27.93 -28.98 27.84
CA GLN A 26 28.12 -28.24 29.09
C GLN A 26 27.82 -26.74 28.92
N HIS A 27 27.01 -26.14 29.80
CA HIS A 27 27.33 -24.99 30.67
C HIS A 27 26.06 -24.41 31.33
N SER A 28 26.27 -23.74 32.47
CA SER A 28 25.40 -23.49 33.63
C SER A 28 23.91 -23.18 33.37
N SER A 29 23.02 -24.04 33.86
CA SER A 29 21.62 -23.71 34.15
C SER A 29 21.35 -24.00 35.64
N VAL A 30 20.90 -22.98 36.36
CA VAL A 30 20.46 -23.12 37.75
C VAL A 30 19.09 -23.81 37.74
N LYS A 31 18.99 -25.00 38.33
CA LYS A 31 17.72 -25.73 38.50
C LYS A 31 17.10 -25.35 39.84
N HIS A 32 15.89 -24.80 39.83
CA HIS A 32 15.02 -24.78 41.01
C HIS A 32 13.84 -25.71 40.78
N SER A 33 13.58 -26.59 41.74
CA SER A 33 12.43 -27.51 41.73
C SER A 33 11.33 -27.00 42.65
N ILE A 34 10.13 -26.78 42.13
CA ILE A 34 8.92 -26.58 42.94
C ILE A 34 8.07 -27.85 42.78
N LEU A 35 7.89 -28.60 43.86
CA LEU A 35 7.01 -29.77 43.91
C LEU A 35 5.63 -29.35 44.40
N LYS A 36 4.57 -29.66 43.64
CA LYS A 36 3.22 -29.89 44.19
C LYS A 36 2.46 -30.95 43.38
N ASN A 37 1.97 -31.96 44.10
CA ASN A 37 0.86 -32.87 43.76
C ASN A 37 0.97 -33.80 42.54
N GLY A 38 1.94 -34.72 42.55
CA GLY A 38 1.75 -36.10 42.04
C GLY A 38 1.36 -36.32 40.56
N LYS A 39 1.40 -35.30 39.71
CA LYS A 39 1.23 -35.41 38.25
C LYS A 39 2.52 -34.94 37.57
N LYS A 40 2.94 -35.63 36.49
CA LYS A 40 4.18 -35.36 35.74
C LYS A 40 4.34 -33.85 35.51
N ALA A 41 5.42 -33.27 36.03
CA ALA A 41 5.75 -31.87 35.80
C ALA A 41 6.22 -31.70 34.36
N ASP A 42 5.50 -30.87 33.59
CA ASP A 42 5.94 -30.45 32.27
C ASP A 42 7.20 -29.60 32.40
N ILE A 43 8.27 -29.99 31.71
CA ILE A 43 9.54 -29.25 31.72
C ILE A 43 9.46 -28.16 30.64
N TYR A 44 9.46 -26.91 31.07
CA TYR A 44 9.47 -25.75 30.20
C TYR A 44 10.90 -25.20 30.03
N ARG A 45 11.24 -24.80 28.81
CA ARG A 45 12.45 -24.03 28.53
C ARG A 45 12.10 -22.54 28.65
N LEU A 46 12.83 -21.83 29.51
CA LEU A 46 12.71 -20.39 29.71
C LEU A 46 13.65 -19.66 28.75
N HIS A 47 13.09 -18.78 27.92
CA HIS A 47 13.86 -17.86 27.08
C HIS A 47 13.80 -16.48 27.72
N LYS A 48 14.95 -15.91 28.10
CA LYS A 48 15.03 -14.56 28.64
C LYS A 48 14.72 -13.56 27.53
N LEU A 49 13.68 -12.75 27.69
CA LEU A 49 13.40 -11.65 26.78
C LEU A 49 14.38 -10.52 27.12
N THR A 50 15.48 -10.43 26.37
CA THR A 50 16.28 -9.20 26.30
C THR A 50 15.57 -8.23 25.36
N ARG A 51 15.57 -6.93 25.70
CA ARG A 51 15.17 -5.84 24.79
C ARG A 51 15.69 -6.13 23.37
N PRO A 52 14.90 -5.90 22.31
CA PRO A 52 15.32 -6.26 20.96
C PRO A 52 16.64 -5.56 20.63
N ALA A 53 17.70 -6.36 20.45
CA ALA A 53 18.92 -5.89 19.83
C ALA A 53 18.59 -5.55 18.37
N ARG A 54 18.97 -4.33 17.94
CA ARG A 54 18.88 -3.85 16.55
C ARG A 54 19.34 -4.94 15.58
N LEU A 55 18.42 -5.43 14.75
CA LEU A 55 18.69 -6.31 13.62
C LEU A 55 19.20 -5.43 12.47
N HIS A 56 20.46 -5.00 12.52
CA HIS A 56 21.03 -4.20 11.44
C HIS A 56 22.42 -4.61 10.96
N ASP A 57 22.89 -5.82 11.28
CA ASP A 57 24.30 -6.19 11.01
C ASP A 57 24.54 -7.60 10.43
N THR A 58 23.56 -8.22 9.75
CA THR A 58 23.75 -9.60 9.23
C THR A 58 23.32 -9.87 7.79
N LEU A 59 23.27 -8.86 6.93
CA LEU A 59 23.11 -9.08 5.49
C LEU A 59 24.07 -8.18 4.72
N LEU A 60 25.29 -8.68 4.49
CA LEU A 60 26.21 -8.40 3.38
C LEU A 60 27.62 -8.84 3.80
N ASN A 61 28.03 -10.03 3.35
CA ASN A 61 29.41 -10.51 3.14
C ASN A 61 29.53 -12.01 3.49
N THR A 62 29.36 -12.85 2.48
CA THR A 62 29.95 -14.19 2.47
C THR A 62 31.27 -14.15 1.73
N PRO A 63 32.43 -14.36 2.41
CA PRO A 63 33.61 -14.88 1.76
C PRO A 63 33.84 -16.34 2.15
N MET A 64 34.28 -17.11 1.15
CA MET A 64 34.65 -18.51 1.23
C MET A 64 35.67 -18.81 2.34
N PHE A 65 35.55 -20.02 2.89
CA PHE A 65 36.48 -20.65 3.82
C PHE A 65 37.95 -20.48 3.43
N SER A 66 38.74 -19.87 4.31
CA SER A 66 40.15 -20.17 4.47
C SER A 66 40.56 -20.04 5.93
N ARG A 67 41.40 -20.98 6.36
CA ARG A 67 41.81 -21.26 7.73
C ARG A 67 43.11 -20.50 8.00
N GLN A 68 43.09 -19.41 8.76
CA GLN A 68 44.34 -18.80 9.23
C GLN A 68 44.20 -18.13 10.61
N GLU A 69 45.05 -18.67 11.50
CA GLU A 69 45.68 -18.18 12.74
C GLU A 69 45.07 -17.01 13.54
N SER A 70 45.00 -17.27 14.85
CA SER A 70 44.48 -16.39 15.90
C SER A 70 45.28 -15.10 16.07
N LEU A 71 44.71 -13.98 15.61
CA LEU A 71 45.12 -12.64 16.02
C LEU A 71 44.65 -12.34 17.46
N PRO A 72 45.41 -11.55 18.25
CA PRO A 72 45.12 -11.32 19.65
C PRO A 72 43.78 -10.61 19.83
N ARG A 73 42.95 -11.19 20.71
CA ARG A 73 41.60 -10.77 21.06
C ARG A 73 41.62 -9.31 21.56
N ARG A 74 41.28 -8.35 20.68
CA ARG A 74 41.04 -6.95 21.06
C ARG A 74 39.95 -6.94 22.13
N ARG A 75 40.28 -6.45 23.31
CA ARG A 75 39.36 -6.32 24.46
C ARG A 75 38.19 -5.46 23.97
N ARG A 76 37.00 -6.05 23.79
CA ARG A 76 35.76 -5.29 23.54
C ARG A 76 35.57 -4.35 24.74
N GLN A 77 35.85 -3.07 24.54
CA GLN A 77 35.47 -2.02 25.48
C GLN A 77 33.95 -2.00 25.51
N SER A 78 33.33 -2.13 26.69
CA SER A 78 31.89 -1.94 26.83
C SER A 78 31.57 -0.47 26.55
N SER A 79 30.61 -0.21 25.67
CA SER A 79 30.06 1.14 25.47
C SER A 79 29.50 1.66 26.81
N ASN A 80 29.79 2.91 27.16
CA ASN A 80 29.25 3.55 28.35
C ASN A 80 27.79 3.98 28.10
N ASP A 81 26.86 3.52 28.91
CA ASP A 81 25.50 4.05 28.90
C ASP A 81 25.46 5.31 29.78
N TYR A 82 25.11 6.46 29.17
CA TYR A 82 24.83 7.70 29.86
C TYR A 82 23.33 7.94 29.94
N PHE A 83 22.86 8.47 31.05
CA PHE A 83 21.46 8.81 31.29
C PHE A 83 21.34 10.32 31.50
N VAL A 84 20.34 10.94 30.89
CA VAL A 84 19.98 12.33 31.13
C VAL A 84 18.54 12.36 31.62
N ASP A 85 18.37 12.59 32.91
CA ASP A 85 17.07 12.59 33.56
C ASP A 85 16.40 13.97 33.51
N ILE A 86 15.32 14.05 32.73
CA ILE A 86 14.62 15.27 32.38
C ILE A 86 13.41 15.48 33.28
N VAL A 87 13.23 16.74 33.72
CA VAL A 87 11.95 17.22 34.26
C VAL A 87 11.25 18.05 33.21
N ALA A 88 10.06 17.61 32.80
CA ALA A 88 9.19 18.36 31.92
C ALA A 88 8.36 19.36 32.73
N VAL A 89 8.36 20.63 32.35
CA VAL A 89 7.50 21.67 32.92
C VAL A 89 6.51 22.11 31.86
N VAL A 90 5.22 21.90 32.11
CA VAL A 90 4.13 22.32 31.24
C VAL A 90 3.64 23.68 31.71
N ASP A 91 3.81 24.69 30.88
CA ASP A 91 3.41 26.05 31.22
C ASP A 91 1.89 26.23 31.27
N PHE A 92 1.44 27.39 31.75
CA PHE A 92 0.01 27.66 31.90
C PHE A 92 -0.77 27.57 30.60
N LYS A 93 -0.22 28.09 29.51
CA LYS A 93 -0.89 28.08 28.21
C LYS A 93 -1.00 26.66 27.64
N ALA A 94 0.06 25.87 27.71
CA ALA A 94 0.04 24.47 27.31
C ALA A 94 -1.00 23.69 28.13
N TYR A 95 -0.99 23.83 29.46
CA TYR A 95 -2.00 23.25 30.34
C TYR A 95 -3.42 23.67 29.96
N SER A 96 -3.64 24.95 29.65
CA SER A 96 -4.96 25.47 29.28
C SER A 96 -5.52 24.80 28.02
N ARG A 97 -4.67 24.44 27.05
CA ARG A 97 -5.06 23.70 25.84
C ARG A 97 -5.51 22.28 26.17
N PHE A 98 -4.75 21.57 27.02
CA PHE A 98 -5.16 20.25 27.48
C PHE A 98 -6.46 20.30 28.27
N LEU A 99 -6.62 21.29 29.16
CA LEU A 99 -7.84 21.47 29.93
C LEU A 99 -9.05 21.74 29.05
N PHE A 100 -8.91 22.59 28.04
CA PHE A 100 -9.96 22.87 27.08
C PHE A 100 -10.38 21.60 26.32
N LYS A 101 -9.42 20.81 25.83
CA LYS A 101 -9.69 19.56 25.11
C LYS A 101 -10.29 18.47 26.00
N ALA A 102 -9.80 18.35 27.23
CA ALA A 102 -10.17 17.28 28.14
C ALA A 102 -11.46 17.56 28.94
N GLY A 103 -11.87 18.82 29.04
CA GLY A 103 -13.05 19.28 29.79
C GLY A 103 -12.91 19.23 31.32
N THR A 104 -12.01 18.40 31.86
CA THR A 104 -11.74 18.29 33.30
C THR A 104 -10.25 18.31 33.60
N ARG A 105 -9.88 18.79 34.79
CA ARG A 105 -8.49 18.78 35.29
C ARG A 105 -7.88 17.37 35.32
N ALA A 106 -8.65 16.37 35.76
CA ALA A 106 -8.16 15.00 35.89
C ALA A 106 -7.82 14.40 34.51
N SER A 107 -8.72 14.56 33.53
CA SER A 107 -8.49 14.11 32.16
C SER A 107 -7.35 14.90 31.49
N ALA A 108 -7.23 16.20 31.75
CA ALA A 108 -6.12 17.01 31.24
C ALA A 108 -4.76 16.49 31.73
N PHE A 109 -4.65 16.16 33.01
CA PHE A 109 -3.43 15.57 33.57
C PHE A 109 -3.11 14.19 32.99
N GLN A 110 -4.13 13.35 32.77
CA GLN A 110 -3.92 12.07 32.11
C GLN A 110 -3.39 12.26 30.68
N MET A 111 -3.99 13.16 29.90
CA MET A 111 -3.52 13.49 28.55
C MET A 111 -2.09 14.05 28.54
N ILE A 112 -1.75 14.92 29.49
CA ILE A 112 -0.39 15.44 29.67
C ILE A 112 0.59 14.29 29.97
N GLN A 113 0.25 13.40 30.90
CA GLN A 113 1.10 12.27 31.28
C GLN A 113 1.35 11.32 30.11
N GLU A 114 0.30 10.95 29.38
CA GLU A 114 0.39 10.09 28.20
C GLU A 114 1.20 10.77 27.09
N LYS A 115 0.88 12.03 26.75
CA LYS A 115 1.60 12.76 25.71
C LYS A 115 3.10 12.86 25.99
N TYR A 116 3.49 13.36 27.17
CA TYR A 116 4.92 13.55 27.44
C TYR A 116 5.65 12.22 27.61
N ALA A 117 4.97 11.14 28.05
CA ALA A 117 5.58 9.81 27.98
C ALA A 117 5.93 9.43 26.52
N HIS A 118 5.05 9.72 25.55
CA HIS A 118 5.33 9.49 24.12
C HIS A 118 6.42 10.41 23.58
N VAL A 119 6.34 11.72 23.86
CA VAL A 119 7.35 12.70 23.43
C VAL A 119 8.75 12.28 23.88
N PHE A 120 8.92 11.94 25.16
CA PHE A 120 10.24 11.55 25.67
C PHE A 120 10.69 10.16 25.23
N ASN A 121 9.76 9.24 24.95
CA ASN A 121 10.11 7.97 24.33
C ASN A 121 10.68 8.17 22.91
N GLU A 122 10.09 9.08 22.11
CA GLU A 122 10.61 9.38 20.77
C GLU A 122 11.92 10.18 20.81
N ILE A 123 12.09 11.10 21.76
CA ILE A 123 13.39 11.77 21.98
C ILE A 123 14.47 10.73 22.32
N ASP A 124 14.20 9.77 23.21
CA ASP A 124 15.15 8.69 23.54
C ASP A 124 15.52 7.85 22.30
N ILE A 125 14.54 7.56 21.43
CA ILE A 125 14.77 6.87 20.16
C ILE A 125 15.71 7.69 19.25
N MET A 126 15.46 8.99 19.09
CA MET A 126 16.32 9.88 18.30
C MET A 126 17.76 9.94 18.85
N TYR A 127 17.94 10.03 20.17
CA TYR A 127 19.27 9.93 20.79
C TYR A 127 19.93 8.56 20.62
N GLY A 128 19.11 7.52 20.43
CA GLY A 128 19.56 6.21 20.00
C GLY A 128 20.24 6.20 18.62
N SER A 129 20.05 7.22 17.78
CA SER A 129 20.70 7.31 16.46
C SER A 129 22.22 7.47 16.57
N ILE A 130 22.74 7.85 17.74
CA ILE A 130 24.17 8.10 17.96
C ILE A 130 24.97 6.84 17.66
N ASN A 131 25.65 6.83 16.51
CA ASN A 131 26.48 5.72 16.07
C ASN A 131 27.90 5.82 16.67
N SER A 132 28.00 5.71 18.00
CA SER A 132 29.26 5.73 18.72
C SER A 132 29.57 4.35 19.33
N PRO A 133 30.80 3.81 19.13
CA PRO A 133 31.19 2.58 19.82
C PRO A 133 31.45 2.80 21.31
N ASN A 134 31.65 4.05 21.73
CA ASN A 134 32.18 4.39 23.06
C ASN A 134 31.09 4.71 24.08
N PHE A 135 29.96 5.24 23.64
CA PHE A 135 28.87 5.61 24.53
C PHE A 135 27.51 5.55 23.84
N ARG A 136 26.47 5.57 24.67
CA ARG A 136 25.07 5.78 24.32
C ARG A 136 24.49 6.83 25.26
N ILE A 137 23.52 7.59 24.79
CA ILE A 137 22.78 8.53 25.63
C ILE A 137 21.34 8.06 25.66
N HIS A 138 20.81 7.89 26.87
CA HIS A 138 19.41 7.57 27.12
C HIS A 138 18.74 8.79 27.76
N VAL A 139 17.65 9.25 27.18
CA VAL A 139 16.86 10.39 27.68
C VAL A 139 15.67 9.85 28.45
N ARG A 140 15.47 10.32 29.68
CA ARG A 140 14.46 9.74 30.58
C ARG A 140 13.63 10.83 31.24
N LEU A 141 12.32 10.78 31.02
CA LEU A 141 11.38 11.62 31.76
C LEU A 141 11.24 11.09 33.19
N VAL A 142 11.60 11.91 34.19
CA VAL A 142 11.52 11.51 35.61
C VAL A 142 10.46 12.25 36.41
N LYS A 143 9.97 13.38 35.91
CA LYS A 143 8.90 14.17 36.56
C LYS A 143 8.23 15.07 35.54
N ILE A 144 6.92 15.26 35.70
CA ILE A 144 6.15 16.28 35.00
C ILE A 144 5.64 17.28 36.04
N VAL A 145 5.91 18.56 35.81
CA VAL A 145 5.44 19.69 36.62
C VAL A 145 4.47 20.49 35.77
N VAL A 146 3.29 20.83 36.29
CA VAL A 146 2.28 21.58 35.54
C VAL A 146 1.98 22.90 36.25
N SER A 147 2.15 24.00 35.54
CA SER A 147 1.78 25.34 36.01
C SER A 147 0.31 25.60 35.73
N GLU A 148 -0.58 25.28 36.68
CA GLU A 148 -2.03 25.34 36.46
C GLU A 148 -2.59 26.77 36.34
N THR A 149 -1.84 27.78 36.78
CA THR A 149 -2.25 29.19 36.73
C THR A 149 -1.16 30.07 36.16
N ALA A 150 -1.55 31.21 35.58
CA ALA A 150 -0.62 32.21 35.07
C ALA A 150 0.40 32.67 36.14
N GLN A 151 0.00 32.77 37.40
CA GLN A 151 0.89 33.18 38.50
C GLN A 151 1.98 32.14 38.81
N THR A 152 1.74 30.87 38.49
CA THR A 152 2.75 29.79 38.61
C THR A 152 3.62 29.65 37.36
N SER A 153 3.29 30.37 36.29
CA SER A 153 3.95 30.32 34.98
C SER A 153 4.60 31.66 34.61
N THR A 154 5.08 32.43 35.60
CA THR A 154 5.63 33.77 35.37
C THR A 154 6.77 33.78 34.36
N PHE A 155 7.49 32.67 34.21
CA PHE A 155 8.59 32.54 33.25
C PHE A 155 8.16 32.67 31.78
N THR A 156 6.90 32.39 31.44
CA THR A 156 6.31 32.69 30.13
C THR A 156 5.34 33.87 30.19
N GLU A 157 4.48 33.94 31.21
CA GLU A 157 3.43 34.96 31.30
C GLU A 157 3.96 36.40 31.40
N SER A 158 5.10 36.62 32.08
CA SER A 158 5.63 37.98 32.25
C SER A 158 6.33 38.53 30.99
N VAL A 159 6.54 37.68 29.99
CA VAL A 159 7.26 37.99 28.75
C VAL A 159 6.43 37.66 27.51
N ARG A 160 5.13 37.44 27.70
CA ARG A 160 4.14 37.35 26.62
C ARG A 160 4.13 38.66 25.83
N ILE A 161 4.12 38.55 24.51
CA ILE A 161 4.16 39.69 23.61
C ILE A 161 2.75 40.26 23.47
N SER A 162 2.52 41.44 24.06
CA SER A 162 1.25 42.17 23.95
C SER A 162 0.86 42.44 22.49
N ASN A 163 -0.44 42.34 22.17
CA ASN A 163 -1.00 42.58 20.83
C ASN A 163 -0.49 41.67 19.70
N SER A 164 0.13 40.52 20.02
CA SER A 164 0.43 39.51 19.00
C SER A 164 -0.86 38.84 18.53
N HIS A 165 -1.08 38.79 17.21
CA HIS A 165 -2.18 38.04 16.60
C HIS A 165 -2.04 36.53 16.75
N LEU A 166 -0.82 36.04 17.02
CA LEU A 166 -0.48 34.62 17.14
C LEU A 166 -0.37 34.14 18.59
N ASP A 167 -0.63 35.02 19.57
CA ASP A 167 -0.46 34.73 20.99
C ASP A 167 0.95 34.25 21.33
N GLN A 168 1.93 35.18 21.24
CA GLN A 168 3.35 34.86 21.27
C GLN A 168 4.06 35.11 22.61
N VAL A 169 5.18 34.42 22.81
CA VAL A 169 6.14 34.66 23.90
C VAL A 169 7.55 34.95 23.34
N ASP A 170 8.28 35.86 23.99
CA ASP A 170 9.69 36.15 23.67
C ASP A 170 10.60 35.05 24.24
N GLY A 171 11.13 34.19 23.37
CA GLY A 171 11.94 33.02 23.73
C GLY A 171 13.21 33.36 24.52
N ASP A 172 13.94 34.41 24.11
CA ASP A 172 15.19 34.84 24.74
C ASP A 172 14.93 35.28 26.19
N LYS A 173 13.85 36.03 26.42
CA LYS A 173 13.47 36.47 27.77
C LYS A 173 12.87 35.32 28.60
N ALA A 174 12.09 34.45 27.97
CA ALA A 174 11.45 33.33 28.65
C ALA A 174 12.49 32.33 29.19
N ILE A 175 13.51 31.96 28.41
CA ILE A 175 14.55 31.05 28.88
C ILE A 175 15.40 31.65 30.01
N ALA A 176 15.65 32.97 29.99
CA ALA A 176 16.27 33.67 31.11
C ALA A 176 15.41 33.63 32.38
N ASN A 177 14.09 33.78 32.25
CA ASN A 177 13.18 33.65 33.39
C ASN A 177 13.05 32.21 33.89
N ILE A 178 13.13 31.21 33.01
CA ILE A 178 13.14 29.79 33.37
C ILE A 178 14.37 29.50 34.26
N ARG A 179 15.54 30.00 33.89
CA ARG A 179 16.74 29.91 34.73
C ARG A 179 16.53 30.53 36.12
N ALA A 180 15.91 31.71 36.17
CA ALA A 180 15.58 32.37 37.45
C ALA A 180 14.57 31.57 38.27
N TYR A 181 13.61 30.91 37.61
CA TYR A 181 12.64 30.02 38.24
C TYR A 181 13.33 28.78 38.85
N ILE A 182 14.20 28.10 38.09
CA ILE A 182 14.92 26.90 38.53
C ILE A 182 15.85 27.18 39.72
N THR A 183 16.48 28.36 39.75
CA THR A 183 17.38 28.76 40.85
C THR A 183 16.65 29.43 42.02
N GLY A 184 15.38 29.80 41.84
CA GLY A 184 14.55 30.48 42.82
C GLY A 184 13.34 29.64 43.24
N ALA A 185 12.14 30.18 42.97
CA ALA A 185 10.88 29.64 43.48
C ALA A 185 10.56 28.21 42.99
N GLY A 186 11.08 27.81 41.84
CA GLY A 186 10.88 26.49 41.24
C GLY A 186 11.88 25.43 41.69
N HIS A 187 12.96 25.79 42.39
CA HIS A 187 14.09 24.90 42.67
C HIS A 187 13.67 23.55 43.26
N ASN A 188 12.92 23.59 44.37
CA ASN A 188 12.48 22.37 45.07
C ASN A 188 11.49 21.52 44.25
N THR A 189 10.82 22.13 43.26
CA THR A 189 9.84 21.45 42.40
C THR A 189 10.54 20.67 41.30
N VAL A 190 11.53 21.29 40.65
CA VAL A 190 12.20 20.72 39.47
C VAL A 190 13.47 19.93 39.79
N MET A 191 14.02 20.07 41.00
CA MET A 191 15.20 19.29 41.44
C MET A 191 14.80 18.03 42.22
N PRO A 192 15.67 16.99 42.26
CA PRO A 192 16.84 16.80 41.39
C PRO A 192 16.43 16.55 39.93
N SER A 193 17.25 17.03 39.00
CA SER A 193 17.16 16.80 37.56
C SER A 193 18.52 17.04 36.92
N ASP A 194 18.75 16.42 35.75
CA ASP A 194 19.95 16.66 34.95
C ASP A 194 19.72 17.78 33.94
N HIS A 195 18.47 17.99 33.55
CA HIS A 195 18.02 19.07 32.66
C HIS A 195 16.52 19.35 32.88
N VAL A 196 16.11 20.62 32.79
CA VAL A 196 14.71 21.05 32.89
C VAL A 196 14.22 21.50 31.52
N MET A 197 13.23 20.81 30.98
CA MET A 197 12.64 21.12 29.67
C MET A 197 11.26 21.72 29.86
N VAL A 198 11.09 22.98 29.46
CA VAL A 198 9.82 23.71 29.60
C VAL A 198 9.07 23.67 28.27
N PHE A 199 7.81 23.27 28.29
CA PHE A 199 6.93 23.23 27.14
C PHE A 199 5.90 24.36 27.25
N THR A 200 5.89 25.26 26.27
CA THR A 200 4.99 26.40 26.24
C THR A 200 3.89 26.25 25.22
N GLY A 201 2.67 26.61 25.61
CA GLY A 201 1.54 26.70 24.68
C GLY A 201 1.50 28.02 23.90
N TYR A 202 2.52 28.87 23.99
CA TYR A 202 2.60 30.08 23.18
C TYR A 202 3.33 29.81 21.87
N ASP A 203 2.99 30.55 20.82
CA ASP A 203 3.86 30.66 19.64
C ASP A 203 5.16 31.37 20.09
N MET A 204 6.32 30.81 19.73
CA MET A 204 7.59 31.37 20.16
C MET A 204 8.14 32.32 19.10
N ALA A 205 8.64 33.46 19.59
CA ALA A 205 9.27 34.45 18.75
C ALA A 205 10.53 35.01 19.42
N ARG A 206 11.41 35.58 18.62
CA ARG A 206 12.59 36.31 19.08
C ARG A 206 12.40 37.80 18.87
N VAL A 207 12.39 38.57 19.94
CA VAL A 207 12.31 40.03 19.85
C VAL A 207 13.70 40.63 20.05
N LEU A 208 14.26 41.19 18.97
CA LEU A 208 15.55 41.88 19.03
C LEU A 208 15.45 43.20 19.82
N GLU A 209 16.60 43.73 20.24
CA GLU A 209 16.69 45.00 20.99
C GLU A 209 16.06 46.19 20.25
N ASN A 210 16.10 46.17 18.91
CA ASN A 210 15.49 47.19 18.06
C ASN A 210 13.95 47.04 17.94
N GLY A 211 13.35 46.07 18.61
CA GLY A 211 11.91 45.76 18.58
C GLY A 211 11.46 44.89 17.40
N THR A 212 12.38 44.44 16.53
CA THR A 212 12.03 43.50 15.44
C THR A 212 11.64 42.15 16.02
N ASN A 213 10.45 41.66 15.64
CA ASN A 213 9.92 40.38 16.06
C ASN A 213 10.15 39.31 14.97
N TYR A 214 10.94 38.29 15.27
CA TYR A 214 11.16 37.13 14.42
C TYR A 214 10.30 35.97 14.94
N ALA A 215 9.14 35.77 14.31
CA ALA A 215 8.25 34.64 14.61
C ALA A 215 8.79 33.33 14.04
N GLY A 216 8.30 32.20 14.56
CA GLY A 216 8.56 30.87 13.99
C GLY A 216 9.83 30.19 14.49
N ILE A 217 10.29 30.52 15.71
CA ILE A 217 11.28 29.68 16.40
C ILE A 217 10.52 28.55 17.13
N ALA A 218 11.06 27.34 17.15
CA ALA A 218 10.37 26.18 17.76
C ALA A 218 10.92 25.81 19.15
N GLY A 219 12.09 26.35 19.52
CA GLY A 219 12.72 26.12 20.80
C GLY A 219 13.90 27.05 21.06
N CYS A 220 14.41 27.03 22.29
CA CYS A 220 15.65 27.68 22.71
C CYS A 220 16.35 26.84 23.80
N SER A 221 17.67 26.83 23.79
CA SER A 221 18.49 26.19 24.83
C SER A 221 19.83 26.90 25.03
N TYR A 222 20.47 26.64 26.16
CA TYR A 222 21.84 27.07 26.42
C TYR A 222 22.84 26.01 26.00
N THR A 223 23.82 26.38 25.17
CA THR A 223 24.80 25.43 24.64
C THR A 223 25.82 24.98 25.68
N GLY A 224 25.90 23.66 25.92
CA GLY A 224 26.95 23.05 26.76
C GLY A 224 26.74 23.21 28.26
N PHE A 225 25.49 23.22 28.73
CA PHE A 225 25.12 23.31 30.15
C PHE A 225 24.32 22.10 30.67
N ALA A 226 24.21 21.00 29.93
CA ALA A 226 23.67 19.75 30.48
C ALA A 226 24.40 19.37 31.78
N CYS A 227 23.66 18.86 32.78
CA CYS A 227 24.19 18.49 34.10
C CYS A 227 24.62 19.65 35.02
N THR A 228 24.28 20.92 34.76
CA THR A 228 24.53 22.03 35.69
C THR A 228 23.31 22.34 36.57
N TYR A 229 23.53 22.78 37.81
CA TYR A 229 22.47 23.03 38.80
C TYR A 229 22.16 24.52 39.02
N ASP A 230 22.76 25.39 38.23
CA ASP A 230 22.66 26.86 38.28
C ASP A 230 21.60 27.42 37.32
N GLY A 231 20.68 26.54 36.89
CA GLY A 231 19.55 26.84 36.04
C GLY A 231 19.88 27.00 34.55
N TRP A 232 21.14 26.89 34.14
CA TRP A 232 21.50 26.90 32.72
C TRP A 232 21.21 25.58 32.02
N SER A 233 21.08 24.49 32.78
CA SER A 233 20.62 23.21 32.24
C SER A 233 19.11 23.24 32.00
N SER A 234 18.69 24.05 31.05
CA SER A 234 17.28 24.25 30.72
C SER A 234 17.04 24.52 29.25
N SER A 235 15.86 24.16 28.77
CA SER A 235 15.37 24.45 27.42
C SER A 235 13.91 24.91 27.47
N LEU A 236 13.50 25.65 26.44
CA LEU A 236 12.12 26.07 26.20
C LEU A 236 11.70 25.56 24.82
N ILE A 237 10.60 24.83 24.76
CA ILE A 237 10.07 24.17 23.56
C ILE A 237 8.65 24.66 23.31
N GLN A 238 8.33 25.00 22.07
CA GLN A 238 6.97 25.28 21.65
C GLN A 238 6.17 23.98 21.59
N ASP A 239 5.03 23.93 22.26
CA ASP A 239 4.07 22.83 22.22
C ASP A 239 2.66 23.34 21.87
N LEU A 240 2.30 23.18 20.59
CA LEU A 240 1.00 23.59 20.08
C LEU A 240 -0.15 22.61 20.37
N GLY A 241 0.13 21.52 21.08
CA GLY A 241 -0.84 20.48 21.42
C GLY A 241 -0.73 19.24 20.53
N ASN A 242 -0.03 19.34 19.39
CA ASN A 242 0.37 18.24 18.51
C ASN A 242 1.68 17.58 19.00
N TYR A 243 2.34 16.78 18.16
CA TYR A 243 3.59 16.09 18.49
C TYR A 243 4.82 16.66 17.77
N ASP A 244 4.70 17.80 17.10
CA ASP A 244 5.83 18.43 16.38
C ASP A 244 6.90 18.95 17.33
N CYS A 245 6.59 19.07 18.62
CA CYS A 245 7.55 19.45 19.65
C CYS A 245 8.66 18.42 19.89
N ILE A 246 8.55 17.19 19.36
CA ILE A 246 9.55 16.12 19.55
C ILE A 246 10.91 16.50 18.94
N ALA A 247 10.93 16.89 17.66
CA ALA A 247 12.18 17.22 16.98
C ALA A 247 12.87 18.46 17.58
N PRO A 248 12.17 19.60 17.81
CA PRO A 248 12.71 20.73 18.56
C PRO A 248 13.21 20.34 19.95
N ALA A 249 12.48 19.51 20.71
CA ALA A 249 12.94 19.07 22.03
C ALA A 249 14.25 18.27 21.97
N ALA A 250 14.40 17.37 20.98
CA ALA A 250 15.64 16.64 20.77
C ALA A 250 16.80 17.56 20.37
N HIS A 251 16.52 18.53 19.49
CA HIS A 251 17.44 19.56 19.02
C HIS A 251 17.94 20.44 20.19
N GLU A 252 17.03 20.97 21.01
CA GLU A 252 17.36 21.82 22.15
C GLU A 252 18.18 21.07 23.22
N LEU A 253 17.88 19.79 23.46
CA LEU A 253 18.72 18.97 24.32
C LEU A 253 20.13 18.76 23.71
N GLY A 254 20.24 18.75 22.38
CA GLY A 254 21.49 18.64 21.65
C GLY A 254 22.39 19.85 21.91
N HIS A 255 21.82 21.06 21.84
CA HIS A 255 22.52 22.27 22.29
C HIS A 255 22.98 22.15 23.74
N SER A 256 22.11 21.72 24.66
CA SER A 256 22.50 21.51 26.07
C SER A 256 23.68 20.52 26.23
N LEU A 257 23.78 19.52 25.36
CA LEU A 257 24.91 18.57 25.28
C LEU A 257 26.11 19.09 24.47
N SER A 258 26.15 20.39 24.18
CA SER A 258 27.22 21.16 23.55
C SER A 258 27.31 21.09 22.02
N ALA A 259 26.30 20.58 21.31
CA ALA A 259 26.30 20.64 19.85
C ALA A 259 25.91 22.05 19.36
N ASP A 260 26.66 22.55 18.38
CA ASP A 260 26.24 23.70 17.57
C ASP A 260 25.37 23.22 16.40
N HIS A 261 24.77 24.15 15.66
CA HIS A 261 24.04 23.79 14.45
C HIS A 261 24.96 23.17 13.40
N ASP A 262 24.45 22.24 12.61
CA ASP A 262 25.15 21.80 11.41
C ASP A 262 25.33 22.99 10.45
N GLY A 263 26.57 23.23 10.01
CA GLY A 263 26.94 24.36 9.15
C GLY A 263 27.46 25.58 9.91
N GLU A 264 27.38 25.60 11.23
CA GLU A 264 27.89 26.68 12.08
C GLU A 264 29.29 26.31 12.59
N ASP A 265 30.32 26.82 11.91
CA ASP A 265 31.74 26.59 12.21
C ASP A 265 32.17 25.11 12.30
N ASN A 266 31.45 24.21 11.62
CA ASN A 266 31.76 22.78 11.51
C ASN A 266 31.61 22.24 10.09
N SER A 267 32.03 20.99 9.87
CA SER A 267 32.12 20.38 8.54
C SER A 267 30.83 19.74 8.04
N CYS A 268 29.76 19.72 8.83
CA CYS A 268 28.50 19.08 8.47
C CYS A 268 27.60 20.10 7.78
N PRO A 269 27.16 19.89 6.53
CA PRO A 269 26.32 20.85 5.82
C PRO A 269 24.92 20.96 6.45
N PRO A 270 24.33 22.17 6.54
CA PRO A 270 22.94 22.33 7.00
C PRO A 270 21.94 21.71 6.01
N SER A 271 22.32 21.58 4.73
CA SER A 271 21.50 20.95 3.70
C SER A 271 21.28 19.45 3.90
N ASP A 272 22.08 18.82 4.76
CA ASP A 272 21.92 17.39 5.05
C ASP A 272 20.74 17.14 6.01
N GLN A 273 20.21 18.17 6.66
CA GLN A 273 18.93 18.11 7.40
C GLN A 273 18.90 17.07 8.55
N TYR A 274 20.05 16.89 9.21
CA TYR A 274 20.13 16.17 10.49
C TYR A 274 19.43 16.95 11.61
N ILE A 275 19.21 16.31 12.76
CA ILE A 275 18.49 16.89 13.92
C ILE A 275 19.00 18.29 14.30
N MET A 276 20.31 18.56 14.18
CA MET A 276 20.91 19.84 14.57
C MET A 276 20.96 20.89 13.43
N THR A 277 20.23 20.71 12.32
CA THR A 277 20.11 21.77 11.32
C THR A 277 19.38 23.00 11.90
N ALA A 278 19.87 24.22 11.63
CA ALA A 278 19.27 25.45 12.15
C ALA A 278 17.87 25.74 11.57
N LYS A 279 17.61 25.24 10.35
CA LYS A 279 16.32 25.35 9.68
C LYS A 279 15.98 24.02 9.06
N GLN A 280 14.92 23.41 9.60
CA GLN A 280 14.39 22.17 9.06
C GLN A 280 13.61 22.47 7.78
N ASP A 281 14.03 21.83 6.70
CA ASP A 281 13.37 21.80 5.41
C ASP A 281 13.03 20.35 5.08
N HIS A 282 12.00 20.13 4.26
CA HIS A 282 11.63 18.76 3.86
C HIS A 282 12.71 18.12 3.00
N VAL A 283 13.04 16.87 3.34
CA VAL A 283 14.05 16.09 2.65
C VAL A 283 13.40 15.12 1.68
N SER A 284 13.32 15.52 0.41
CA SER A 284 12.67 14.72 -0.63
C SER A 284 13.57 13.65 -1.26
N ASN A 285 14.89 13.72 -1.05
CA ASN A 285 15.83 12.78 -1.66
C ASN A 285 16.00 11.50 -0.81
N ALA A 286 16.19 10.36 -1.47
CA ALA A 286 16.23 9.06 -0.79
C ALA A 286 17.44 8.83 0.13
N VAL A 287 18.51 9.62 -0.01
CA VAL A 287 19.75 9.48 0.77
C VAL A 287 19.56 10.12 2.14
N ASP A 288 19.02 11.33 2.15
CA ASP A 288 18.97 12.18 3.33
C ASP A 288 17.63 12.07 4.06
N ARG A 289 16.62 11.40 3.47
CA ARG A 289 15.26 11.32 4.02
C ARG A 289 15.15 10.80 5.45
N LEU A 290 16.18 10.17 6.00
CA LEU A 290 16.20 9.67 7.39
C LEU A 290 17.01 10.55 8.34
N HIS A 291 17.74 11.55 7.83
CA HIS A 291 18.54 12.46 8.64
C HIS A 291 17.71 13.25 9.67
N PRO A 292 16.42 13.59 9.44
CA PRO A 292 15.61 14.25 10.46
C PRO A 292 15.45 13.46 11.77
N TRP A 293 15.75 12.15 11.78
CA TRP A 293 15.76 11.30 12.98
C TRP A 293 17.17 10.94 13.45
N GLN A 294 18.20 11.61 12.92
CA GLN A 294 19.59 11.27 13.18
C GLN A 294 20.43 12.50 13.56
N PHE A 295 21.42 12.28 14.42
CA PHE A 295 22.48 13.26 14.68
C PHE A 295 23.62 13.13 13.66
N SER A 296 24.12 14.28 13.19
CA SER A 296 25.27 14.33 12.29
C SER A 296 26.55 13.85 12.98
N THR A 297 27.60 13.57 12.20
CA THR A 297 28.92 13.25 12.76
C THR A 297 29.49 14.41 13.58
N CYS A 298 29.12 15.66 13.29
CA CYS A 298 29.56 16.83 14.03
C CYS A 298 28.89 16.89 15.40
N SER A 299 27.56 16.72 15.46
CA SER A 299 26.83 16.65 16.73
C SER A 299 27.38 15.54 17.63
N ILE A 300 27.64 14.35 17.06
CA ILE A 300 28.21 13.21 17.81
C ILE A 300 29.62 13.55 18.34
N ALA A 301 30.43 14.30 17.59
CA ALA A 301 31.75 14.75 18.06
C ALA A 301 31.64 15.73 19.23
N TYR A 302 30.69 16.67 19.19
CA TYR A 302 30.40 17.57 20.30
C TYR A 302 29.98 16.81 21.56
N PHE A 303 29.01 15.89 21.44
CA PHE A 303 28.56 15.04 22.55
C PHE A 303 29.70 14.22 23.13
N THR A 304 30.57 13.68 22.28
CA THR A 304 31.76 12.92 22.70
C THR A 304 32.68 13.78 23.58
N ASN A 305 33.02 14.98 23.11
CA ASN A 305 33.92 15.88 23.85
C ASN A 305 33.29 16.36 25.16
N TYR A 306 32.00 16.69 25.13
CA TYR A 306 31.28 17.21 26.29
C TYR A 306 31.10 16.15 27.38
N THR A 307 30.66 14.94 27.03
CA THR A 307 30.55 13.84 27.99
C THR A 307 31.91 13.47 28.59
N GLN A 308 32.99 13.46 27.80
CA GLN A 308 34.34 13.27 28.33
C GLN A 308 34.77 14.38 29.30
N LYS A 309 34.35 15.63 29.07
CA LYS A 309 34.59 16.74 30.00
C LYS A 309 33.81 16.56 31.30
N LEU A 310 32.51 16.22 31.22
CA LEU A 310 31.66 15.97 32.38
C LEU A 310 32.20 14.83 33.25
N MET A 311 32.65 13.75 32.65
CA MET A 311 33.21 12.58 33.34
C MET A 311 34.50 12.86 34.14
N LYS A 312 35.11 14.05 33.98
CA LYS A 312 36.25 14.50 34.82
C LYS A 312 35.80 15.11 36.16
N THR A 313 34.50 15.32 36.35
CA THR A 313 33.95 15.96 37.56
C THR A 313 33.05 14.99 38.31
N ALA A 314 33.03 15.07 39.65
CA ALA A 314 32.13 14.22 40.45
C ALA A 314 30.64 14.48 40.13
N GLN A 315 30.29 15.73 39.83
CA GLN A 315 28.94 16.12 39.42
C GLN A 315 28.57 15.51 38.06
N GLY A 316 29.41 15.66 37.04
CA GLY A 316 29.14 15.08 35.72
C GLY A 316 29.08 13.56 35.73
N VAL A 317 29.93 12.89 36.53
CA VAL A 317 29.83 11.43 36.74
C VAL A 317 28.50 11.08 37.40
N ALA A 318 28.08 11.82 38.43
CA ALA A 318 26.80 11.56 39.09
C ALA A 318 25.62 11.74 38.13
N CYS A 319 25.58 12.85 37.38
CA CYS A 319 24.56 13.11 36.36
C CYS A 319 24.49 11.99 35.32
N LEU A 320 25.59 11.73 34.59
CA LEU A 320 25.56 10.83 33.44
C LEU A 320 25.40 9.35 33.80
N THR A 321 25.76 8.93 35.02
CA THR A 321 25.81 7.50 35.37
C THR A 321 24.82 7.07 36.45
N LYS A 322 24.17 8.02 37.14
CA LYS A 322 23.17 7.70 38.16
C LYS A 322 21.79 8.11 37.68
N SER A 323 20.94 7.11 37.54
CA SER A 323 19.52 7.30 37.30
C SER A 323 18.79 7.82 38.54
N LEU A 324 18.07 8.92 38.38
CA LEU A 324 17.04 9.43 39.27
C LEU A 324 15.80 8.52 39.26
N ILE A 325 15.09 8.57 40.39
CA ILE A 325 13.83 7.86 40.59
C ILE A 325 12.73 8.64 39.87
N VAL A 326 11.93 7.92 39.08
CA VAL A 326 10.74 8.48 38.44
C VAL A 326 9.71 8.83 39.52
N THR A 327 9.22 10.06 39.50
CA THR A 327 8.24 10.60 40.44
C THR A 327 6.95 10.98 39.71
N GLY A 328 5.81 10.57 40.26
CA GLY A 328 4.49 10.78 39.65
C GLY A 328 4.03 9.62 38.76
N ASN A 329 2.88 9.79 38.13
CA ASN A 329 2.30 8.80 37.22
C ASN A 329 2.78 9.08 35.79
N ILE A 330 3.89 8.48 35.39
CA ILE A 330 4.36 8.50 33.99
C ILE A 330 4.09 7.09 33.44
N PRO A 331 3.19 6.92 32.45
CA PRO A 331 2.88 5.62 31.88
C PRO A 331 4.08 5.07 31.08
N ASP A 332 4.24 3.74 31.09
CA ASP A 332 5.20 3.06 30.20
C ASP A 332 4.59 2.89 28.81
N VAL A 333 5.03 3.73 27.88
CA VAL A 333 4.57 3.73 26.49
C VAL A 333 5.58 3.08 25.53
N SER A 334 6.62 2.42 26.04
CA SER A 334 7.73 1.89 25.23
C SER A 334 7.33 0.84 24.17
N ASN A 335 6.14 0.24 24.30
CA ASN A 335 5.60 -0.73 23.34
C ASN A 335 4.36 -0.19 22.59
N HIS A 336 3.99 1.08 22.82
CA HIS A 336 2.84 1.69 22.18
C HIS A 336 3.24 2.24 20.81
N LEU A 337 2.45 1.94 19.80
CA LEU A 337 2.60 2.45 18.45
C LEU A 337 1.63 3.62 18.30
N LEU A 338 2.07 4.83 18.61
CA LEU A 338 1.19 6.00 18.69
C LEU A 338 0.43 6.25 17.37
N GLY A 339 1.07 6.02 16.23
CA GLY A 339 0.42 6.12 14.91
C GLY A 339 -0.64 5.04 14.61
N GLN A 340 -0.86 4.08 15.53
CA GLN A 340 -2.01 3.17 15.50
C GLN A 340 -3.19 3.69 16.32
N GLU A 341 -2.94 4.61 17.25
CA GLU A 341 -3.96 5.27 18.07
C GLU A 341 -4.41 6.59 17.43
N ILE A 342 -3.50 7.27 16.75
CA ILE A 342 -3.73 8.51 16.01
C ILE A 342 -3.42 8.26 14.55
N LEU A 343 -4.45 7.96 13.76
CA LEU A 343 -4.32 7.65 12.33
C LEU A 343 -3.97 8.90 11.51
N PRO A 344 -3.44 8.77 10.27
CA PRO A 344 -2.97 9.90 9.48
C PRO A 344 -3.95 11.08 9.36
N ASP A 345 -5.24 10.84 9.14
CA ASP A 345 -6.23 11.94 9.12
C ASP A 345 -6.27 12.70 10.45
N GLN A 346 -6.20 11.98 11.57
CA GLN A 346 -6.18 12.62 12.89
C GLN A 346 -4.86 13.34 13.15
N GLN A 347 -3.74 12.83 12.62
CA GLN A 347 -2.46 13.54 12.67
C GLN A 347 -2.57 14.87 11.90
N CYS A 348 -3.08 14.84 10.66
CA CYS A 348 -3.33 16.06 9.88
C CYS A 348 -4.26 17.05 10.60
N LYS A 349 -5.32 16.56 11.26
CA LYS A 349 -6.20 17.42 12.06
C LYS A 349 -5.53 18.07 13.26
N LEU A 350 -4.56 17.38 13.87
CA LEU A 350 -3.79 17.92 14.99
C LEU A 350 -2.75 18.94 14.54
N LEU A 351 -2.20 18.77 13.33
CA LEU A 351 -1.18 19.64 12.74
C LEU A 351 -1.81 20.91 12.17
N ASN A 352 -2.77 20.75 11.25
CA ASN A 352 -3.25 21.81 10.37
C ASN A 352 -4.71 22.21 10.63
N GLY A 353 -5.40 21.56 11.58
CA GLY A 353 -6.77 21.89 11.98
C GLY A 353 -7.83 20.94 11.42
N GLN A 354 -9.09 21.10 11.85
CA GLN A 354 -10.14 20.07 11.69
C GLN A 354 -10.50 19.72 10.24
N GLU A 355 -10.27 20.63 9.30
CA GLU A 355 -10.55 20.42 7.87
C GLU A 355 -9.41 19.67 7.16
N SER A 356 -8.21 19.59 7.77
CA SER A 356 -7.07 18.89 7.17
C SER A 356 -7.19 17.38 7.31
N GLN A 357 -6.86 16.64 6.26
CA GLN A 357 -6.91 15.18 6.18
C GLN A 357 -5.67 14.63 5.50
N TYR A 358 -5.44 13.31 5.60
CA TYR A 358 -4.37 12.66 4.87
C TYR A 358 -4.63 12.72 3.37
N CYS A 359 -3.67 13.24 2.61
CA CYS A 359 -3.74 13.33 1.16
C CYS A 359 -3.68 11.92 0.55
N ARG A 360 -4.81 11.43 0.05
CA ARG A 360 -4.91 10.10 -0.56
C ARG A 360 -4.76 10.18 -2.07
N GLY A 361 -3.97 9.28 -2.66
CA GLY A 361 -4.06 8.97 -4.08
C GLY A 361 -3.86 10.16 -5.04
N LEU A 362 -3.03 11.13 -4.68
CA LEU A 362 -2.73 12.24 -5.58
C LEU A 362 -1.80 11.77 -6.70
N SER A 363 -2.21 12.01 -7.95
CA SER A 363 -1.49 11.63 -9.17
C SER A 363 -0.15 12.38 -9.35
N ASN A 364 0.14 13.37 -8.50
CA ASN A 364 1.37 14.17 -8.50
C ASN A 364 2.51 13.55 -7.67
N GLY A 365 2.29 12.37 -7.07
CA GLY A 365 3.30 11.66 -6.28
C GLY A 365 3.35 12.07 -4.80
N VAL A 366 2.31 12.76 -4.30
CA VAL A 366 2.16 13.11 -2.88
C VAL A 366 1.18 12.13 -2.20
N GLY A 367 1.39 11.81 -0.93
CA GLY A 367 0.52 10.89 -0.19
C GLY A 367 0.70 9.41 -0.57
N ILE A 368 1.87 9.05 -1.11
CA ILE A 368 2.22 7.68 -1.45
C ILE A 368 2.52 6.91 -0.17
N LEU A 369 1.86 5.75 0.01
CA LEU A 369 2.02 4.91 1.18
C LEU A 369 3.49 4.51 1.46
N SER A 370 4.30 4.28 0.42
CA SER A 370 5.71 3.90 0.58
C SER A 370 6.57 4.97 1.23
N ASP A 371 6.16 6.24 1.14
CA ASP A 371 6.91 7.40 1.62
C ASP A 371 6.30 8.01 2.87
N ILE A 372 5.14 7.52 3.33
CA ILE A 372 4.40 8.10 4.47
C ILE A 372 5.24 8.28 5.72
N CYS A 373 6.23 7.41 5.96
CA CYS A 373 7.05 7.49 7.15
C CYS A 373 7.99 8.70 7.18
N SER A 374 8.40 9.21 6.01
CA SER A 374 9.24 10.40 5.90
C SER A 374 8.51 11.62 5.34
N ASN A 375 7.43 11.39 4.60
CA ASN A 375 6.67 12.39 3.85
C ASN A 375 5.17 12.07 3.94
N MET A 376 4.61 12.04 5.16
CA MET A 376 3.16 12.07 5.31
C MET A 376 2.66 13.37 4.69
N ALA A 377 1.48 13.37 4.08
CA ALA A 377 0.95 14.57 3.45
C ALA A 377 -0.43 14.89 3.97
N CYS A 378 -0.66 16.15 4.31
CA CYS A 378 -1.89 16.65 4.89
C CYS A 378 -2.46 17.74 4.00
N THR A 379 -3.77 17.73 3.74
CA THR A 379 -4.42 18.73 2.89
C THR A 379 -4.25 20.12 3.51
N ASP A 380 -4.00 21.11 2.65
CA ASP A 380 -4.00 22.51 3.08
C ASP A 380 -5.45 22.95 3.35
N PRO A 381 -5.78 23.39 4.58
CA PRO A 381 -7.12 23.88 4.90
C PRO A 381 -7.57 25.08 4.05
N ASP A 382 -6.62 25.85 3.49
CA ASP A 382 -6.91 27.01 2.65
C ASP A 382 -6.97 26.66 1.15
N ASP A 383 -6.47 25.48 0.76
CA ASP A 383 -6.47 24.97 -0.61
C ASP A 383 -6.56 23.43 -0.65
N ASP A 384 -7.78 22.91 -0.78
CA ASP A 384 -8.07 21.47 -0.88
C ASP A 384 -7.35 20.75 -2.05
N SER A 385 -6.75 21.49 -2.98
CA SER A 385 -5.96 20.94 -4.09
C SER A 385 -4.47 20.79 -3.78
N SER A 386 -4.03 21.24 -2.61
CA SER A 386 -2.63 21.23 -2.18
C SER A 386 -2.42 20.46 -0.87
N CYS A 387 -1.18 20.06 -0.61
CA CYS A 387 -0.81 19.32 0.60
C CYS A 387 0.49 19.84 1.20
N PHE A 388 0.51 19.92 2.52
CA PHE A 388 1.72 20.09 3.33
C PHE A 388 2.35 18.73 3.60
N LEU A 389 3.69 18.69 3.54
CA LEU A 389 4.44 17.52 3.97
C LEU A 389 4.61 17.58 5.49
N GLU A 390 4.45 16.44 6.12
CA GLU A 390 4.46 16.27 7.57
C GLU A 390 5.19 14.98 7.94
N THR A 391 5.60 14.89 9.20
CA THR A 391 6.20 13.67 9.74
C THR A 391 5.12 12.76 10.31
N ALA A 392 5.05 11.51 9.83
CA ALA A 392 4.18 10.52 10.44
C ALA A 392 4.65 10.16 11.86
N LEU A 393 3.70 10.01 12.77
CA LEU A 393 3.98 9.56 14.14
C LEU A 393 4.61 8.17 14.16
N TYR A 394 5.42 7.92 15.20
CA TYR A 394 5.97 6.60 15.50
C TYR A 394 4.87 5.54 15.52
N GLY A 395 5.04 4.50 14.74
CA GLY A 395 4.10 3.40 14.64
C GLY A 395 2.98 3.58 13.61
N THR A 396 2.96 4.65 12.80
CA THR A 396 1.98 4.82 11.71
C THR A 396 2.09 3.68 10.70
N SER A 397 0.96 3.10 10.26
CA SER A 397 0.97 2.01 9.26
C SER A 397 1.57 2.49 7.93
N CYS A 398 2.44 1.69 7.33
CA CYS A 398 3.06 2.00 6.03
C CYS A 398 3.03 0.80 5.06
N GLY A 399 2.33 -0.26 5.45
CA GLY A 399 2.18 -1.50 4.68
C GLY A 399 1.68 -2.63 5.58
N SER A 400 1.35 -3.77 4.98
CA SER A 400 0.81 -4.92 5.71
C SER A 400 1.88 -5.49 6.65
N GLY A 401 1.63 -5.47 7.96
CA GLY A 401 2.60 -5.88 8.98
C GLY A 401 3.80 -4.93 9.14
N LYS A 402 3.68 -3.68 8.65
CA LYS A 402 4.75 -2.67 8.71
C LYS A 402 4.27 -1.35 9.30
N VAL A 403 5.16 -0.68 10.03
CA VAL A 403 4.92 0.64 10.63
C VAL A 403 6.15 1.55 10.50
N CYS A 404 5.92 2.85 10.68
CA CYS A 404 6.95 3.88 10.66
C CYS A 404 7.77 3.90 11.95
N ILE A 405 9.09 3.72 11.83
CA ILE A 405 10.06 3.83 12.91
C ILE A 405 11.25 4.61 12.37
N GLU A 406 11.61 5.73 13.01
CA GLU A 406 12.76 6.58 12.60
C GLU A 406 12.71 6.94 11.10
N GLY A 407 11.54 7.38 10.62
CA GLY A 407 11.30 7.73 9.21
C GLY A 407 11.22 6.53 8.25
N SER A 408 11.47 5.30 8.71
CA SER A 408 11.53 4.08 7.89
C SER A 408 10.30 3.19 8.03
N CYS A 409 9.85 2.61 6.92
CA CYS A 409 8.78 1.61 6.93
C CYS A 409 9.33 0.21 7.23
N VAL A 410 9.12 -0.28 8.46
CA VAL A 410 9.74 -1.52 8.96
C VAL A 410 8.71 -2.55 9.41
N VAL A 411 9.04 -3.84 9.28
CA VAL A 411 8.22 -4.93 9.83
C VAL A 411 8.24 -4.86 11.36
N HIS A 412 7.07 -4.89 11.98
CA HIS A 412 6.96 -4.82 13.44
C HIS A 412 5.91 -5.80 13.98
N ILE A 413 6.18 -6.40 15.14
CA ILE A 413 5.28 -7.43 15.71
C ILE A 413 3.91 -6.87 16.13
N GLY A 414 3.85 -5.59 16.49
CA GLY A 414 2.61 -4.89 16.80
C GLY A 414 1.91 -4.28 15.58
N ALA A 415 2.47 -4.40 14.38
CA ALA A 415 1.89 -3.82 13.18
C ALA A 415 0.66 -4.64 12.72
N PRO A 416 -0.45 -4.00 12.36
CA PRO A 416 -1.61 -4.70 11.82
C PRO A 416 -1.36 -5.24 10.42
N ALA A 417 -2.07 -6.31 10.06
CA ALA A 417 -2.25 -6.66 8.66
C ALA A 417 -3.30 -5.71 8.06
N VAL A 418 -2.93 -5.00 7.01
CA VAL A 418 -3.79 -4.02 6.32
C VAL A 418 -3.94 -4.38 4.84
N ASP A 419 -5.00 -3.88 4.22
CA ASP A 419 -5.15 -3.86 2.77
C ASP A 419 -4.32 -2.72 2.21
N GLU A 420 -3.20 -3.04 1.54
CA GLU A 420 -2.28 -2.03 1.01
C GLU A 420 -2.91 -1.16 -0.08
N THR A 421 -4.02 -1.58 -0.68
CA THR A 421 -4.76 -0.77 -1.65
C THR A 421 -5.67 0.27 -0.99
N CYS A 422 -5.91 0.15 0.32
CA CYS A 422 -6.84 0.99 1.07
C CYS A 422 -6.51 1.03 2.56
N VAL A 423 -5.26 1.38 2.91
CA VAL A 423 -4.73 1.26 4.29
C VAL A 423 -5.51 2.11 5.29
N PHE A 424 -5.89 3.33 4.89
CA PHE A 424 -6.55 4.31 5.77
C PHE A 424 -8.03 4.50 5.44
N GLY A 425 -8.62 3.60 4.64
CA GLY A 425 -10.03 3.69 4.25
C GLY A 425 -10.35 4.93 3.41
N ASP A 426 -11.65 5.22 3.34
CA ASP A 426 -12.19 6.38 2.64
C ASP A 426 -11.83 7.69 3.36
N SER A 427 -11.70 8.78 2.60
CA SER A 427 -11.68 10.14 3.11
C SER A 427 -12.98 10.46 3.84
N GLU A 428 -12.86 11.23 4.92
CA GLU A 428 -14.03 11.68 5.69
C GLU A 428 -14.67 12.92 5.04
N GLY A 429 -15.95 13.14 5.29
CA GLY A 429 -16.65 14.34 4.81
C GLY A 429 -17.26 14.21 3.41
N ILE A 430 -17.50 15.35 2.79
CA ILE A 430 -18.15 15.46 1.47
C ILE A 430 -17.08 15.45 0.40
N ILE A 431 -17.27 14.59 -0.61
CA ILE A 431 -16.31 14.40 -1.71
C ILE A 431 -16.77 15.13 -2.96
N GLU A 432 -18.01 14.93 -3.37
CA GLU A 432 -18.56 15.46 -4.62
C GLU A 432 -20.06 15.62 -4.49
N ASN A 433 -20.64 16.66 -5.10
CA ASN A 433 -22.10 16.86 -5.18
C ASN A 433 -22.83 16.78 -3.81
N GLY A 434 -22.19 17.18 -2.72
CA GLY A 434 -22.78 17.09 -1.38
C GLY A 434 -22.87 15.66 -0.82
N MET A 435 -22.15 14.70 -1.40
CA MET A 435 -22.16 13.29 -1.02
C MET A 435 -20.83 12.82 -0.41
N THR A 436 -20.92 11.93 0.57
CA THR A 436 -19.79 11.14 1.10
C THR A 436 -19.35 10.07 0.10
N CYS A 437 -18.16 9.47 0.27
CA CYS A 437 -17.70 8.33 -0.55
C CYS A 437 -18.74 7.22 -0.68
N GLY A 438 -19.34 6.79 0.44
CA GLY A 438 -20.33 5.72 0.44
C GLY A 438 -21.59 6.05 -0.35
N GLN A 439 -22.07 7.29 -0.25
CA GLN A 439 -23.24 7.75 -1.01
C GLN A 439 -22.93 7.87 -2.50
N LEU A 440 -21.80 8.51 -2.84
CA LEU A 440 -21.38 8.74 -4.21
C LEU A 440 -21.17 7.43 -4.97
N MET A 441 -20.47 6.46 -4.38
CA MET A 441 -20.20 5.20 -5.07
C MET A 441 -21.44 4.29 -5.17
N GLN A 442 -22.43 4.48 -4.30
CA GLN A 442 -23.72 3.79 -4.44
C GLN A 442 -24.59 4.37 -5.56
N SER A 443 -24.58 5.69 -5.74
CA SER A 443 -25.37 6.35 -6.78
C SER A 443 -24.70 6.30 -8.15
N GLU A 444 -23.39 6.55 -8.20
CA GLU A 444 -22.60 6.69 -9.41
C GLU A 444 -21.26 5.93 -9.28
N PRO A 445 -21.27 4.58 -9.28
CA PRO A 445 -20.06 3.79 -9.08
C PRO A 445 -18.96 4.08 -10.12
N GLY A 446 -19.33 4.58 -11.30
CA GLY A 446 -18.41 4.94 -12.38
C GLY A 446 -17.31 5.95 -11.99
N TYR A 447 -17.49 6.72 -10.91
CA TYR A 447 -16.43 7.57 -10.37
C TYR A 447 -15.17 6.77 -10.01
N CYS A 448 -15.29 5.50 -9.64
CA CYS A 448 -14.15 4.62 -9.31
C CYS A 448 -13.21 4.30 -10.48
N TYR A 449 -13.59 4.60 -11.72
CA TYR A 449 -12.65 4.53 -12.85
C TYR A 449 -11.60 5.64 -12.78
N ASN A 450 -11.91 6.78 -12.16
CA ASN A 450 -10.97 7.88 -11.96
C ASN A 450 -10.08 7.61 -10.74
N GLU A 451 -8.77 7.82 -10.90
CA GLU A 451 -7.78 7.47 -9.87
C GLU A 451 -7.91 8.30 -8.60
N TRP A 452 -8.30 9.57 -8.71
CA TRP A 452 -8.47 10.47 -7.57
C TRP A 452 -9.60 9.97 -6.66
N TYR A 453 -10.79 9.71 -7.23
CA TYR A 453 -11.92 9.15 -6.47
C TYR A 453 -11.62 7.75 -5.97
N ARG A 454 -10.90 6.92 -6.74
CA ARG A 454 -10.49 5.58 -6.29
C ARG A 454 -9.50 5.64 -5.11
N GLY A 455 -8.65 6.65 -5.05
CA GLY A 455 -7.73 6.88 -3.92
C GLY A 455 -8.46 7.39 -2.68
N HIS A 456 -9.37 8.37 -2.84
CA HIS A 456 -10.12 8.97 -1.74
C HIS A 456 -11.23 8.05 -1.23
N CYS A 457 -11.83 7.22 -2.08
CA CYS A 457 -12.96 6.36 -1.77
C CYS A 457 -12.65 4.88 -1.97
N CYS A 458 -11.42 4.44 -1.66
CA CYS A 458 -10.94 3.09 -1.97
C CYS A 458 -11.81 1.98 -1.35
N ALA A 459 -12.34 2.17 -0.14
CA ALA A 459 -13.17 1.17 0.53
C ALA A 459 -14.58 1.14 -0.09
N SER A 460 -15.15 2.31 -0.36
CA SER A 460 -16.42 2.43 -1.06
C SER A 460 -16.35 1.85 -2.48
N CYS A 461 -15.30 2.16 -3.25
CA CYS A 461 -15.08 1.60 -4.58
C CYS A 461 -14.96 0.08 -4.55
N LYS A 462 -14.19 -0.45 -3.60
CA LYS A 462 -14.09 -1.91 -3.41
C LYS A 462 -15.44 -2.55 -3.12
N SER A 463 -16.34 -1.87 -2.41
CA SER A 463 -17.67 -2.39 -2.07
C SER A 463 -18.61 -2.52 -3.28
N VAL A 464 -18.41 -1.72 -4.33
CA VAL A 464 -19.24 -1.71 -5.55
C VAL A 464 -18.56 -2.38 -6.75
N TYR A 465 -17.29 -2.79 -6.59
CA TYR A 465 -16.51 -3.45 -7.62
C TYR A 465 -17.13 -4.78 -8.06
N LYS A 466 -17.22 -4.96 -9.38
CA LYS A 466 -17.58 -6.23 -10.05
C LYS A 466 -16.43 -6.67 -10.93
N ALA A 467 -16.10 -7.96 -10.98
CA ALA A 467 -15.02 -8.44 -11.84
C ALA A 467 -15.35 -8.24 -13.34
N GLY A 468 -14.35 -7.87 -14.15
CA GLY A 468 -14.44 -7.74 -15.61
C GLY A 468 -14.29 -6.31 -16.14
N GLU A 469 -14.49 -6.13 -17.46
CA GLU A 469 -14.28 -4.84 -18.16
C GLU A 469 -15.27 -3.72 -17.75
N CYS A 470 -16.39 -4.09 -17.14
CA CYS A 470 -17.43 -3.18 -16.66
C CYS A 470 -17.55 -3.27 -15.13
N ALA A 471 -16.43 -2.95 -14.46
CA ALA A 471 -16.28 -3.18 -13.04
C ALA A 471 -17.14 -2.27 -12.17
N TYR A 472 -17.40 -1.06 -12.65
CA TYR A 472 -18.15 -0.04 -11.94
C TYR A 472 -19.39 0.45 -12.71
N GLY A 473 -19.85 -0.31 -13.70
CA GLY A 473 -20.96 0.11 -14.56
C GLY A 473 -20.56 1.24 -15.51
N ASP A 474 -21.52 2.12 -15.81
CA ASP A 474 -21.35 3.22 -16.75
C ASP A 474 -20.30 4.23 -16.28
N LEU A 475 -19.53 4.76 -17.23
CA LEU A 475 -18.57 5.82 -17.01
C LEU A 475 -19.30 7.14 -16.75
N VAL A 476 -18.89 7.85 -15.70
CA VAL A 476 -19.47 9.15 -15.34
C VAL A 476 -19.24 10.15 -16.46
N GLY A 477 -20.31 10.87 -16.84
CA GLY A 477 -20.26 11.88 -17.90
C GLY A 477 -20.29 11.34 -19.33
N ALA A 478 -20.31 10.01 -19.54
CA ALA A 478 -20.47 9.43 -20.86
C ALA A 478 -21.83 9.84 -21.47
N LYS A 479 -21.79 10.33 -22.71
CA LYS A 479 -22.97 10.77 -23.46
C LYS A 479 -23.01 10.16 -24.84
N VAL A 480 -24.18 9.65 -25.22
CA VAL A 480 -24.46 9.14 -26.56
C VAL A 480 -25.45 10.09 -27.22
N ASN A 481 -25.00 10.82 -28.24
CA ASN A 481 -25.80 11.85 -28.91
C ASN A 481 -26.40 12.89 -27.95
N GLY A 482 -25.66 13.25 -26.89
CA GLY A 482 -26.08 14.24 -25.89
C GLY A 482 -26.97 13.70 -24.75
N MET A 483 -27.41 12.44 -24.84
CA MET A 483 -28.18 11.76 -23.80
C MET A 483 -27.25 10.99 -22.85
N SER A 484 -27.69 10.74 -21.61
CA SER A 484 -27.00 9.81 -20.70
C SER A 484 -27.01 8.38 -21.26
N CYS A 485 -26.11 7.53 -20.79
CA CYS A 485 -26.08 6.12 -21.15
C CYS A 485 -27.46 5.44 -20.99
N HIS A 486 -28.11 5.64 -19.83
CA HIS A 486 -29.41 5.03 -19.56
C HIS A 486 -30.49 5.50 -20.54
N GLU A 487 -30.60 6.81 -20.81
CA GLU A 487 -31.58 7.37 -21.74
C GLU A 487 -31.33 6.91 -23.18
N ALA A 488 -30.07 6.91 -23.62
CA ALA A 488 -29.69 6.52 -24.96
C ALA A 488 -29.98 5.04 -25.23
N ILE A 489 -29.58 4.15 -24.30
CA ILE A 489 -29.81 2.71 -24.44
C ILE A 489 -31.30 2.39 -24.34
N THR A 490 -32.05 3.04 -23.45
CA THR A 490 -33.52 2.88 -23.38
C THR A 490 -34.21 3.33 -24.67
N SER A 491 -33.66 4.34 -25.35
CA SER A 491 -34.21 4.83 -26.62
C SER A 491 -33.85 3.91 -27.79
N HIS A 492 -32.59 3.47 -27.87
CA HIS A 492 -32.10 2.57 -28.92
C HIS A 492 -31.01 1.64 -28.38
N ASN A 493 -31.39 0.39 -28.07
CA ASN A 493 -30.47 -0.63 -27.55
C ASN A 493 -29.31 -0.92 -28.51
N SER A 494 -29.51 -0.69 -29.82
CA SER A 494 -28.52 -0.95 -30.87
C SER A 494 -27.22 -0.15 -30.70
N TYR A 495 -27.22 0.94 -29.94
CA TYR A 495 -26.00 1.66 -29.63
C TYR A 495 -24.97 0.79 -28.90
N CYS A 496 -25.39 -0.26 -28.18
CA CYS A 496 -24.50 -1.21 -27.53
C CYS A 496 -23.64 -2.06 -28.48
N TYR A 497 -23.93 -2.09 -29.79
CA TYR A 497 -23.03 -2.70 -30.77
C TYR A 497 -21.84 -1.80 -31.14
N THR A 498 -21.85 -0.55 -30.70
CA THR A 498 -20.72 0.36 -30.92
C THR A 498 -19.70 0.17 -29.79
N ASP A 499 -18.45 -0.15 -30.12
CA ASP A 499 -17.43 -0.52 -29.13
C ASP A 499 -17.23 0.49 -28.00
N TRP A 500 -17.15 1.78 -28.32
CA TRP A 500 -16.96 2.80 -27.28
C TRP A 500 -18.21 2.97 -26.40
N VAL A 501 -19.42 2.85 -26.97
CA VAL A 501 -20.67 2.88 -26.18
C VAL A 501 -20.76 1.64 -25.29
N ARG A 502 -20.45 0.46 -25.83
CA ARG A 502 -20.42 -0.78 -25.06
C ARG A 502 -19.44 -0.72 -23.90
N LYS A 503 -18.32 -0.03 -24.07
CA LYS A 503 -17.29 0.16 -23.05
C LYS A 503 -17.70 1.21 -22.01
N ASP A 504 -18.12 2.39 -22.44
CA ASP A 504 -18.37 3.53 -21.55
C ASP A 504 -19.78 3.49 -20.94
N CYS A 505 -20.76 2.87 -21.62
CA CYS A 505 -22.14 2.65 -21.16
C CYS A 505 -22.41 1.17 -20.87
N CYS A 506 -21.40 0.45 -20.40
CA CYS A 506 -21.45 -0.99 -20.22
C CYS A 506 -22.49 -1.46 -19.18
N GLY A 507 -22.77 -0.65 -18.16
CA GLY A 507 -23.79 -0.92 -17.14
C GLY A 507 -25.19 -0.86 -17.74
N SER A 508 -25.47 0.18 -18.52
CA SER A 508 -26.71 0.33 -19.28
C SER A 508 -26.86 -0.76 -20.34
N CYS A 509 -25.80 -1.07 -21.10
CA CYS A 509 -25.86 -2.14 -22.11
C CYS A 509 -26.13 -3.52 -21.53
N ARG A 510 -25.61 -3.83 -20.33
CA ARG A 510 -25.92 -5.08 -19.62
C ARG A 510 -27.40 -5.21 -19.25
N THR A 511 -28.14 -4.11 -19.08
CA THR A 511 -29.58 -4.18 -18.76
C THR A 511 -30.43 -4.65 -19.93
N VAL A 512 -29.92 -4.52 -21.16
CA VAL A 512 -30.58 -4.92 -22.40
C VAL A 512 -29.91 -6.12 -23.07
N GLU A 513 -28.85 -6.65 -22.47
CA GLU A 513 -28.08 -7.79 -22.98
C GLU A 513 -28.92 -9.07 -23.00
N ARG A 514 -28.76 -9.83 -24.09
CA ARG A 514 -29.47 -11.06 -24.39
C ARG A 514 -28.48 -12.15 -24.74
N ASN A 515 -28.84 -13.39 -24.44
CA ASN A 515 -28.03 -14.55 -24.79
C ASN A 515 -28.33 -15.06 -26.21
N ILE A 516 -28.31 -14.16 -27.20
CA ILE A 516 -28.55 -14.48 -28.61
C ILE A 516 -27.33 -14.00 -29.40
N ARG A 517 -26.57 -14.93 -29.97
CA ARG A 517 -25.36 -14.61 -30.72
C ARG A 517 -25.69 -13.80 -31.97
N GLY A 518 -24.97 -12.69 -32.18
CA GLY A 518 -25.24 -11.73 -33.26
C GLY A 518 -26.47 -10.84 -33.04
N CYS A 519 -27.18 -11.03 -31.93
CA CYS A 519 -28.34 -10.22 -31.52
C CYS A 519 -28.29 -9.87 -30.01
N GLU A 520 -27.08 -9.68 -29.50
CA GLU A 520 -26.78 -9.54 -28.07
C GLU A 520 -27.54 -8.39 -27.40
N TYR A 521 -27.93 -7.36 -28.16
CA TYR A 521 -28.65 -6.19 -27.64
C TYR A 521 -29.99 -5.95 -28.36
N GLY A 522 -30.44 -6.91 -29.18
CA GLY A 522 -31.59 -6.78 -30.05
C GLY A 522 -31.23 -6.28 -31.46
N ASP A 523 -32.19 -5.71 -32.18
CA ASP A 523 -31.99 -5.17 -33.54
C ASP A 523 -30.82 -4.17 -33.60
N HIS A 524 -30.03 -4.22 -34.68
CA HIS A 524 -28.91 -3.31 -34.96
C HIS A 524 -29.37 -1.97 -35.53
N TYR A 525 -30.54 -1.90 -36.16
CA TYR A 525 -31.03 -0.67 -36.77
C TYR A 525 -31.80 0.23 -35.79
N THR A 526 -31.43 1.52 -35.77
CA THR A 526 -32.09 2.54 -34.94
C THR A 526 -33.41 3.04 -35.51
N SER A 527 -33.69 2.84 -36.81
CA SER A 527 -34.92 3.32 -37.46
C SER A 527 -36.19 2.55 -37.07
N GLY A 528 -36.06 1.51 -36.24
CA GLY A 528 -37.10 0.53 -35.95
C GLY A 528 -37.22 -0.47 -37.10
N CYS A 529 -37.29 -1.76 -36.75
CA CYS A 529 -37.47 -2.85 -37.68
C CYS A 529 -38.93 -3.31 -37.71
N LYS A 530 -39.37 -3.80 -38.86
CA LYS A 530 -40.65 -4.49 -39.02
C LYS A 530 -40.43 -5.86 -39.63
N ILE A 531 -41.41 -6.73 -39.47
CA ILE A 531 -41.34 -8.09 -40.03
C ILE A 531 -41.18 -8.12 -41.56
N GLU A 532 -41.63 -7.05 -42.25
CA GLU A 532 -41.46 -6.86 -43.69
C GLU A 532 -40.00 -6.56 -44.10
N ASP A 533 -39.16 -6.11 -43.17
CA ASP A 533 -37.74 -5.84 -43.44
C ASP A 533 -36.91 -7.12 -43.50
N CYS A 534 -37.42 -8.24 -42.96
CA CYS A 534 -36.70 -9.51 -42.87
C CYS A 534 -36.40 -10.19 -44.22
N LEU A 535 -36.85 -9.61 -45.34
CA LEU A 535 -36.81 -10.20 -46.69
C LEU A 535 -35.40 -10.30 -47.33
N THR A 536 -34.34 -9.86 -46.66
CA THR A 536 -32.95 -10.01 -47.14
C THR A 536 -32.04 -10.42 -46.00
N TYR A 537 -30.96 -11.14 -46.31
CA TYR A 537 -29.98 -11.57 -45.30
C TYR A 537 -29.44 -10.38 -44.49
N THR A 538 -29.04 -9.29 -45.15
CA THR A 538 -28.52 -8.08 -44.50
C THR A 538 -29.53 -7.49 -43.51
N ASN A 539 -30.78 -7.29 -43.94
CA ASN A 539 -31.80 -6.72 -43.06
C ASN A 539 -32.17 -7.66 -41.92
N MET A 540 -32.11 -8.95 -42.14
CA MET A 540 -32.46 -9.93 -41.11
C MET A 540 -31.35 -10.09 -40.08
N THR A 541 -30.07 -9.95 -40.46
CA THR A 541 -28.98 -9.76 -39.49
C THR A 541 -29.07 -8.41 -38.78
N GLY A 542 -29.53 -7.36 -39.46
CA GLY A 542 -29.70 -6.02 -38.88
C GLY A 542 -30.96 -5.87 -38.01
N CYS A 543 -32.01 -6.65 -38.28
CA CYS A 543 -33.29 -6.71 -37.57
C CYS A 543 -33.44 -8.05 -36.87
N CYS A 544 -32.34 -8.52 -36.25
CA CYS A 544 -32.25 -9.86 -35.73
C CYS A 544 -33.30 -10.21 -34.66
N ASP A 545 -33.73 -9.25 -33.84
CA ASP A 545 -34.74 -9.45 -32.81
C ASP A 545 -36.14 -9.49 -33.43
N THR A 546 -36.43 -8.51 -34.28
CA THR A 546 -37.72 -8.43 -35.01
C THR A 546 -37.94 -9.65 -35.90
N CYS A 547 -36.88 -10.14 -36.54
CA CYS A 547 -36.93 -11.30 -37.43
C CYS A 547 -36.80 -12.64 -36.68
N ASN A 548 -36.59 -12.63 -35.35
CA ASN A 548 -36.25 -13.80 -34.55
C ASN A 548 -35.10 -14.62 -35.19
N TYR A 549 -34.09 -13.90 -35.67
CA TYR A 549 -32.89 -14.46 -36.27
C TYR A 549 -31.99 -15.01 -35.16
N ASP A 550 -31.78 -16.33 -35.19
CA ASP A 550 -30.83 -17.03 -34.35
C ASP A 550 -29.85 -17.76 -35.28
N PRO A 551 -28.56 -17.40 -35.30
CA PRO A 551 -27.58 -18.04 -36.19
C PRO A 551 -27.34 -19.52 -35.84
N ASP A 552 -27.72 -19.97 -34.65
CA ASP A 552 -27.55 -21.34 -34.18
C ASP A 552 -28.81 -22.20 -34.45
N VAL A 553 -29.99 -21.59 -34.58
CA VAL A 553 -31.26 -22.28 -34.94
C VAL A 553 -31.49 -22.25 -36.45
N CYS A 554 -31.24 -23.40 -37.07
CA CYS A 554 -31.37 -23.60 -38.50
C CYS A 554 -32.69 -24.29 -38.86
N ILE A 555 -33.73 -23.52 -39.16
CA ILE A 555 -35.07 -24.01 -39.53
C ILE A 555 -35.48 -23.49 -40.90
N ASP A 556 -36.30 -24.26 -41.63
CA ASP A 556 -36.85 -23.82 -42.91
C ASP A 556 -38.05 -22.89 -42.71
N HIS A 557 -37.91 -21.65 -43.17
CA HIS A 557 -38.96 -20.65 -43.12
C HIS A 557 -40.04 -20.94 -44.17
N ASN A 558 -41.31 -20.71 -43.82
CA ASN A 558 -42.45 -20.95 -44.70
C ASN A 558 -42.68 -19.79 -45.68
N VAL A 559 -41.63 -19.39 -46.39
CA VAL A 559 -41.61 -18.28 -47.35
C VAL A 559 -41.20 -18.81 -48.73
N LEU A 560 -41.75 -18.21 -49.79
CA LEU A 560 -41.40 -18.58 -51.16
C LEU A 560 -40.09 -17.88 -51.59
N VAL A 561 -38.97 -18.58 -51.46
CA VAL A 561 -37.67 -18.14 -51.98
C VAL A 561 -37.67 -18.29 -53.51
N ASN A 562 -37.56 -17.20 -54.26
CA ASN A 562 -37.67 -17.21 -55.73
C ASN A 562 -38.95 -17.89 -56.26
N LYS A 563 -40.10 -17.69 -55.59
CA LYS A 563 -41.39 -18.37 -55.86
C LYS A 563 -41.43 -19.87 -55.52
N MET A 564 -40.49 -20.39 -54.73
CA MET A 564 -40.37 -21.81 -54.37
C MET A 564 -40.33 -22.00 -52.85
N SER A 565 -40.93 -23.08 -52.34
CA SER A 565 -40.97 -23.38 -50.90
C SER A 565 -39.75 -24.22 -50.48
N CYS A 566 -39.20 -23.96 -49.29
CA CYS A 566 -38.11 -24.77 -48.72
C CYS A 566 -38.48 -26.25 -48.52
N TYR A 567 -39.77 -26.55 -48.29
CA TYR A 567 -40.28 -27.92 -48.13
C TYR A 567 -40.30 -28.75 -49.43
N THR A 568 -39.96 -28.15 -50.56
CA THR A 568 -39.75 -28.84 -51.84
C THR A 568 -38.26 -29.16 -52.03
N ALA A 569 -37.69 -29.98 -51.13
CA ALA A 569 -36.27 -30.38 -51.10
C ALA A 569 -35.74 -30.89 -52.46
N ALA A 570 -36.61 -31.47 -53.30
CA ALA A 570 -36.28 -31.93 -54.65
C ALA A 570 -35.85 -30.81 -55.63
N ILE A 571 -36.01 -29.54 -55.28
CA ILE A 571 -35.72 -28.39 -56.16
C ILE A 571 -34.44 -27.65 -55.74
N ILE A 572 -34.07 -27.67 -54.45
CA ILE A 572 -32.92 -26.93 -53.93
C ILE A 572 -31.63 -27.74 -54.15
N LYS A 573 -30.77 -27.27 -55.06
CA LYS A 573 -29.47 -27.89 -55.36
C LYS A 573 -28.37 -27.38 -54.42
N PRO A 574 -27.27 -28.13 -54.22
CA PRO A 574 -26.13 -27.67 -53.41
C PRO A 574 -25.59 -26.28 -53.83
N SER A 575 -25.57 -25.98 -55.13
CA SER A 575 -25.15 -24.68 -55.66
C SER A 575 -26.10 -23.53 -55.31
N MET A 576 -27.37 -23.82 -55.05
CA MET A 576 -28.36 -22.83 -54.63
C MET A 576 -28.19 -22.51 -53.14
N CYS A 577 -27.78 -23.48 -52.33
CA CYS A 577 -27.42 -23.26 -50.94
C CYS A 577 -26.12 -22.45 -50.78
N SER A 578 -25.40 -22.12 -51.85
CA SER A 578 -24.30 -21.15 -51.80
C SER A 578 -24.81 -19.70 -51.80
N ASP A 579 -26.08 -19.48 -52.13
CA ASP A 579 -26.73 -18.18 -52.03
C ASP A 579 -27.14 -17.90 -50.57
N PRO A 580 -26.66 -16.81 -49.94
CA PRO A 580 -26.95 -16.49 -48.54
C PRO A 580 -28.46 -16.36 -48.21
N TYR A 581 -29.28 -16.00 -49.20
CA TYR A 581 -30.73 -15.90 -49.04
C TYR A 581 -31.37 -17.29 -49.00
N VAL A 582 -30.94 -18.21 -49.86
CA VAL A 582 -31.44 -19.61 -49.86
C VAL A 582 -30.93 -20.38 -48.65
N ASP A 583 -29.65 -20.22 -48.31
CA ASP A 583 -29.02 -20.91 -47.17
C ASP A 583 -29.62 -20.54 -45.82
N HIS A 584 -30.17 -19.33 -45.70
CA HIS A 584 -30.87 -18.94 -44.48
C HIS A 584 -32.35 -19.38 -44.48
N TYR A 585 -33.12 -19.02 -45.52
CA TYR A 585 -34.55 -19.29 -45.51
C TYR A 585 -34.87 -20.77 -45.58
N CYS A 586 -34.02 -21.54 -46.26
CA CYS A 586 -34.11 -22.98 -46.33
C CYS A 586 -32.95 -23.62 -45.56
N CYS A 587 -32.59 -23.06 -44.40
CA CYS A 587 -31.41 -23.47 -43.66
C CYS A 587 -31.39 -24.97 -43.33
N ALA A 588 -32.50 -25.53 -42.82
CA ALA A 588 -32.56 -26.95 -42.49
C ALA A 588 -32.41 -27.81 -43.76
N THR A 589 -33.08 -27.43 -44.84
CA THR A 589 -32.96 -28.10 -46.15
C THR A 589 -31.56 -27.94 -46.73
N CYS A 590 -30.91 -26.78 -46.62
CA CYS A 590 -29.56 -26.56 -47.13
C CYS A 590 -28.50 -27.26 -46.30
N ARG A 591 -28.65 -27.32 -44.98
CA ARG A 591 -27.83 -28.20 -44.13
C ARG A 591 -28.06 -29.67 -44.50
N ALA A 592 -29.29 -30.10 -44.75
CA ALA A 592 -29.61 -31.47 -45.16
C ALA A 592 -29.02 -31.84 -46.55
N VAL A 593 -29.17 -30.97 -47.56
CA VAL A 593 -28.61 -31.11 -48.91
C VAL A 593 -27.08 -31.11 -48.87
N ARG A 594 -26.46 -30.25 -48.04
CA ARG A 594 -25.02 -30.29 -47.79
C ARG A 594 -24.63 -31.60 -47.10
N SER A 595 -25.38 -32.09 -46.12
CA SER A 595 -25.10 -33.37 -45.44
C SER A 595 -25.27 -34.60 -46.36
N GLU A 596 -26.27 -34.60 -47.25
CA GLU A 596 -26.45 -35.67 -48.26
C GLU A 596 -25.33 -35.66 -49.31
N SER A 597 -24.71 -34.50 -49.56
CA SER A 597 -23.49 -34.39 -50.39
C SER A 597 -22.20 -34.73 -49.62
N LEU A 598 -22.19 -34.65 -48.29
CA LEU A 598 -21.04 -34.96 -47.44
C LEU A 598 -20.96 -36.43 -47.00
N GLY A 599 -22.07 -37.18 -47.04
CA GLY A 599 -22.09 -38.62 -46.70
C GLY A 599 -21.31 -39.54 -47.66
N SER A 600 -20.88 -39.03 -48.81
CA SER A 600 -20.02 -39.73 -49.76
C SER A 600 -19.04 -38.73 -50.35
N CYS A 601 -17.84 -38.65 -49.77
CA CYS A 601 -16.68 -37.95 -50.36
C CYS A 601 -16.36 -38.55 -51.75
N VAL A 602 -17.00 -38.02 -52.79
CA VAL A 602 -16.76 -38.29 -54.21
C VAL A 602 -16.31 -36.99 -54.88
N ASP A 603 -15.52 -37.11 -55.95
CA ASP A 603 -15.10 -35.94 -56.74
C ASP A 603 -16.31 -35.23 -57.33
N VAL A 604 -16.27 -33.89 -57.38
CA VAL A 604 -17.31 -33.10 -58.03
C VAL A 604 -17.30 -33.44 -59.54
N PRO A 605 -18.42 -33.87 -60.15
CA PRO A 605 -18.43 -34.26 -61.56
C PRO A 605 -17.99 -33.12 -62.48
N GLY A 606 -16.90 -33.33 -63.23
CA GLY A 606 -16.38 -32.35 -64.20
C GLY A 606 -15.48 -31.27 -63.61
N SER A 607 -15.15 -31.30 -62.31
CA SER A 607 -14.20 -30.36 -61.73
C SER A 607 -12.79 -30.55 -62.32
N SER A 608 -12.20 -29.45 -62.76
CA SER A 608 -10.78 -29.39 -63.13
C SER A 608 -10.11 -28.23 -62.41
N PHE A 609 -8.95 -28.48 -61.81
CA PHE A 609 -8.15 -27.42 -61.19
C PHE A 609 -7.01 -27.10 -62.15
N GLY A 610 -6.97 -25.87 -62.69
CA GLY A 610 -6.02 -25.49 -63.73
C GLY A 610 -6.12 -26.32 -65.02
N GLY A 611 -7.33 -26.81 -65.37
CA GLY A 611 -7.57 -27.60 -66.59
C GLY A 611 -7.17 -29.08 -66.51
N ARG A 612 -6.78 -29.58 -65.33
CA ARG A 612 -6.42 -30.99 -65.10
C ARG A 612 -7.48 -31.68 -64.23
N THR A 613 -7.74 -32.96 -64.50
CA THR A 613 -8.70 -33.76 -63.73
C THR A 613 -8.18 -34.06 -62.32
N CYS A 614 -9.08 -34.33 -61.37
CA CYS A 614 -8.74 -34.68 -59.99
C CYS A 614 -7.72 -35.82 -59.90
N SER A 615 -7.94 -36.92 -60.62
CA SER A 615 -6.97 -38.03 -60.64
C SER A 615 -5.62 -37.64 -61.26
N SER A 616 -5.60 -36.76 -62.26
CA SER A 616 -4.34 -36.28 -62.87
C SER A 616 -3.52 -35.43 -61.89
N ILE A 617 -4.16 -34.54 -61.12
CA ILE A 617 -3.48 -33.67 -60.16
C ILE A 617 -2.87 -34.53 -59.05
N ILE A 618 -3.68 -35.40 -58.45
CA ILE A 618 -3.31 -36.15 -57.24
C ILE A 618 -2.26 -37.22 -57.56
N ASN A 619 -2.29 -37.83 -58.75
CA ASN A 619 -1.22 -38.72 -59.22
C ASN A 619 0.13 -38.01 -59.41
N THR A 620 0.15 -36.70 -59.66
CA THR A 620 1.39 -35.93 -59.87
C THR A 620 1.85 -35.15 -58.64
N ASN A 621 0.94 -34.75 -57.75
CA ASN A 621 1.25 -34.02 -56.53
C ASN A 621 0.20 -34.29 -55.45
N PHE A 622 0.41 -35.35 -54.67
CA PHE A 622 -0.57 -35.80 -53.67
C PHE A 622 -0.76 -34.80 -52.51
N THR A 623 0.23 -33.94 -52.23
CA THR A 623 0.11 -32.90 -51.20
C THR A 623 -0.86 -31.79 -51.58
N ALA A 624 -1.31 -31.73 -52.85
CA ALA A 624 -2.39 -30.85 -53.26
C ALA A 624 -3.70 -31.12 -52.50
N CYS A 625 -3.87 -32.32 -51.94
CA CYS A 625 -5.02 -32.64 -51.09
C CYS A 625 -5.03 -31.89 -49.75
N TYR A 626 -3.95 -31.24 -49.33
CA TYR A 626 -3.95 -30.37 -48.15
C TYR A 626 -4.49 -28.97 -48.46
N ASP A 627 -4.64 -28.62 -49.75
CA ASP A 627 -5.31 -27.40 -50.17
C ASP A 627 -6.83 -27.56 -50.02
N LYS A 628 -7.47 -26.57 -49.37
CA LYS A 628 -8.89 -26.60 -49.02
C LYS A 628 -9.80 -26.67 -50.25
N ASP A 629 -9.43 -26.02 -51.34
CA ASP A 629 -10.25 -25.94 -52.55
C ASP A 629 -10.11 -27.22 -53.39
N VAL A 630 -8.91 -27.82 -53.37
CA VAL A 630 -8.64 -29.12 -53.99
C VAL A 630 -9.32 -30.25 -53.22
N MET A 631 -9.23 -30.27 -51.88
CA MET A 631 -9.91 -31.27 -51.04
C MET A 631 -11.43 -31.22 -51.21
N THR A 632 -11.99 -30.01 -51.34
CA THR A 632 -13.44 -29.83 -51.56
C THR A 632 -13.87 -30.31 -52.94
N SER A 633 -13.06 -30.09 -53.97
CA SER A 633 -13.42 -30.44 -55.37
C SER A 633 -13.08 -31.89 -55.76
N CYS A 634 -12.00 -32.44 -55.18
CA CYS A 634 -11.41 -33.73 -55.54
C CYS A 634 -11.37 -34.71 -54.37
N CYS A 635 -12.40 -34.64 -53.51
CA CYS A 635 -12.50 -35.40 -52.26
C CYS A 635 -12.33 -36.91 -52.47
N GLY A 636 -13.01 -37.49 -53.47
CA GLY A 636 -12.97 -38.94 -53.73
C GLY A 636 -11.60 -39.44 -54.16
N SER A 637 -10.93 -38.70 -55.05
CA SER A 637 -9.57 -39.00 -55.49
C SER A 637 -8.55 -38.80 -54.36
N CYS A 638 -8.72 -37.79 -53.51
CA CYS A 638 -7.86 -37.58 -52.34
C CYS A 638 -8.03 -38.72 -51.32
N LYS A 639 -9.27 -39.16 -51.08
CA LYS A 639 -9.59 -40.26 -50.17
C LYS A 639 -9.01 -41.60 -50.63
N GLN A 640 -9.02 -41.89 -51.93
CA GLN A 640 -8.40 -43.11 -52.48
C GLN A 640 -6.88 -43.13 -52.35
N HIS A 641 -6.21 -41.98 -52.48
CA HIS A 641 -4.73 -41.92 -52.41
C HIS A 641 -4.20 -41.81 -50.98
N ILE A 642 -4.84 -41.04 -50.11
CA ILE A 642 -4.39 -40.81 -48.73
C ILE A 642 -4.68 -42.02 -47.83
N GLY A 643 -5.74 -42.79 -48.13
CA GLY A 643 -6.14 -43.96 -47.35
C GLY A 643 -5.14 -45.13 -47.33
N TYR A 644 -4.12 -45.14 -48.18
CA TYR A 644 -3.10 -46.21 -48.23
C TYR A 644 -1.75 -45.84 -47.59
N TYR A 645 -1.50 -44.58 -47.22
CA TYR A 645 -0.18 -44.10 -46.77
C TYR A 645 -0.16 -43.27 -45.47
N CYS A 646 -1.30 -43.05 -44.82
CA CYS A 646 -1.39 -42.29 -43.56
C CYS A 646 -1.67 -43.23 -42.38
N ASP A 647 -0.62 -43.68 -41.70
CA ASP A 647 -0.69 -44.42 -40.42
C ASP A 647 0.17 -43.70 -39.38
N ASP A 648 -0.14 -43.87 -38.10
CA ASP A 648 0.67 -43.29 -37.03
C ASP A 648 2.02 -44.02 -36.95
N VAL A 649 3.12 -43.29 -36.82
CA VAL A 649 4.45 -43.89 -36.69
C VAL A 649 4.59 -44.51 -35.31
N SER A 650 4.33 -45.81 -35.20
CA SER A 650 4.26 -46.57 -33.94
C SER A 650 5.49 -46.49 -33.02
N SER A 651 6.66 -46.11 -33.53
CA SER A 651 7.91 -45.97 -32.78
C SER A 651 8.21 -44.55 -32.27
N VAL A 652 7.37 -43.56 -32.58
CA VAL A 652 7.59 -42.15 -32.20
C VAL A 652 6.66 -41.79 -31.04
N THR A 653 7.25 -41.22 -29.98
CA THR A 653 6.52 -40.61 -28.86
C THR A 653 6.75 -39.10 -28.89
N ILE A 654 5.67 -38.32 -28.85
CA ILE A 654 5.73 -36.86 -28.74
C ILE A 654 5.42 -36.52 -27.28
N LEU A 655 6.37 -35.88 -26.59
CA LEU A 655 6.25 -35.59 -25.15
C LEU A 655 5.91 -36.85 -24.32
N ASP A 656 6.62 -37.94 -24.60
CA ASP A 656 6.48 -39.27 -23.99
C ASP A 656 5.08 -39.93 -24.13
N GLN A 657 4.27 -39.45 -25.07
CA GLN A 657 2.95 -40.01 -25.37
C GLN A 657 2.88 -40.52 -26.82
N HIS A 658 2.11 -41.58 -27.02
CA HIS A 658 1.74 -42.05 -28.35
C HIS A 658 0.71 -41.09 -29.00
N CYS A 659 0.60 -41.15 -30.32
CA CYS A 659 -0.17 -40.19 -31.11
C CYS A 659 -1.63 -39.96 -30.66
N ALA A 660 -2.38 -41.03 -30.37
CA ALA A 660 -3.79 -40.88 -29.99
C ALA A 660 -4.00 -40.11 -28.65
N PRO A 661 -3.35 -40.48 -27.53
CA PRO A 661 -3.47 -39.73 -26.29
C PRO A 661 -2.88 -38.31 -26.38
N PHE A 662 -1.81 -38.13 -27.16
CA PHE A 662 -1.18 -36.82 -27.35
C PHE A 662 -2.13 -35.83 -28.05
N ILE A 663 -2.75 -36.25 -29.17
CA ILE A 663 -3.68 -35.41 -29.94
C ILE A 663 -4.97 -35.13 -29.18
N ASN A 664 -5.47 -36.07 -28.38
CA ASN A 664 -6.65 -35.81 -27.53
C ASN A 664 -6.40 -34.76 -26.45
N ALA A 665 -5.15 -34.59 -26.01
CA ALA A 665 -4.78 -33.58 -25.01
C ALA A 665 -4.36 -32.24 -25.63
N HIS A 666 -3.92 -32.23 -26.90
CA HIS A 666 -3.37 -31.06 -27.60
C HIS A 666 -3.88 -31.04 -29.04
N SER A 667 -5.15 -30.71 -29.21
CA SER A 667 -5.86 -30.79 -30.49
C SER A 667 -5.33 -29.85 -31.58
N ASP A 668 -4.78 -28.72 -31.16
CA ASP A 668 -4.11 -27.73 -31.98
C ASP A 668 -2.79 -28.25 -32.59
N ALA A 669 -2.20 -29.33 -32.03
CA ALA A 669 -0.98 -29.94 -32.55
C ALA A 669 -1.17 -30.53 -33.96
N CYS A 670 -2.39 -30.86 -34.37
CA CYS A 670 -2.66 -31.34 -35.73
C CYS A 670 -2.49 -30.27 -36.83
N TYR A 671 -2.38 -29.01 -36.45
CA TYR A 671 -2.12 -27.90 -37.38
C TYR A 671 -0.65 -27.46 -37.39
N GLN A 672 0.22 -28.22 -36.71
CA GLN A 672 1.67 -28.01 -36.70
C GLN A 672 2.37 -29.07 -37.59
N ASP A 673 3.44 -28.67 -38.29
CA ASP A 673 4.08 -29.49 -39.33
C ASP A 673 4.67 -30.82 -38.82
N ASP A 674 5.23 -30.86 -37.61
CA ASP A 674 5.85 -32.08 -37.07
C ASP A 674 4.82 -33.08 -36.52
N PRO A 675 3.89 -32.71 -35.61
CA PRO A 675 2.94 -33.66 -35.05
C PRO A 675 1.96 -34.22 -36.10
N SER A 676 1.51 -33.38 -37.05
CA SER A 676 0.62 -33.82 -38.13
C SER A 676 1.25 -34.87 -39.05
N LYS A 677 2.58 -34.85 -39.18
CA LYS A 677 3.35 -35.78 -40.01
C LYS A 677 3.58 -37.13 -39.34
N TYR A 678 3.82 -37.17 -38.03
CA TYR A 678 4.08 -38.42 -37.29
C TYR A 678 2.81 -39.09 -36.75
N CYS A 679 1.77 -38.30 -36.48
CA CYS A 679 0.50 -38.72 -35.90
C CYS A 679 -0.67 -38.57 -36.90
N CYS A 680 -0.40 -38.93 -38.15
CA CYS A 680 -1.26 -38.69 -39.30
C CYS A 680 -2.67 -39.27 -39.11
N LYS A 681 -2.79 -40.51 -38.61
CA LYS A 681 -4.07 -41.20 -38.44
C LYS A 681 -4.84 -40.70 -37.23
N SER A 682 -4.14 -40.40 -36.13
CA SER A 682 -4.74 -39.80 -34.94
C SER A 682 -5.27 -38.39 -35.21
N CYS A 683 -4.53 -37.58 -35.98
CA CYS A 683 -5.00 -36.25 -36.40
C CYS A 683 -6.18 -36.31 -37.36
N LEU A 684 -6.18 -37.27 -38.28
CA LEU A 684 -7.30 -37.49 -39.20
C LEU A 684 -8.56 -37.93 -38.43
N ALA A 685 -8.43 -38.85 -37.47
CA ALA A 685 -9.55 -39.28 -36.64
C ALA A 685 -10.09 -38.13 -35.77
N TYR A 686 -9.20 -37.28 -35.23
CA TYR A 686 -9.60 -36.10 -34.45
C TYR A 686 -10.37 -35.09 -35.31
N THR A 687 -9.88 -34.75 -36.49
CA THR A 687 -10.56 -33.80 -37.40
C THR A 687 -11.91 -34.31 -37.91
N ILE A 688 -12.07 -35.63 -38.03
CA ILE A 688 -13.35 -36.27 -38.35
C ILE A 688 -14.31 -36.23 -37.15
N LEU A 689 -13.82 -36.41 -35.92
CA LEU A 689 -14.65 -36.40 -34.71
C LEU A 689 -15.08 -34.98 -34.27
N GLU A 690 -14.23 -33.96 -34.42
CA GLU A 690 -14.59 -32.57 -34.10
C GLU A 690 -15.63 -31.98 -35.07
N ARG A 691 -15.71 -32.50 -36.29
CA ARG A 691 -16.62 -31.98 -37.33
C ARG A 691 -17.92 -32.77 -37.46
N GLY A 692 -18.11 -33.81 -36.65
CA GLY A 692 -19.26 -34.71 -36.74
C GLY A 692 -19.29 -35.49 -38.08
N PRO A 693 -20.16 -36.50 -38.22
CA PRO A 693 -20.36 -37.20 -39.48
C PRO A 693 -20.80 -36.28 -40.62
#